data_AF-A0A813SRX9-F1
#
_entry.id   AF-A0A813SRX9-F1
#
_cell.length_a   1.000
_cell.length_b   1.000
_cell.length_c   1.000
_cell.angle_alpha   90.00
_cell.angle_beta   90.00
_cell.angle_gamma   90.00
#
_symmetry.space_group_name_H-M   'P 1'
#
loop_
_entity.id
_entity.type
_entity.pdbx_description
1 polymer ?
#
loop_
_entity_poly.entity_id
_entity_poly.type
_entity_poly.pdbx_seq_one_letter_code
_entity_poly.pdbx_strand_id
1 'polypeptide(L)'
;MVSQGWIDYYNNFKLYFIISNRDFRANAGHQFQILATLCEQAQQTVNSALQVFLQRQFVSSQIISQELFRSQINESIERWKSNTLNSFLHLTQLIRVTNQGNQLINSFHNFYFYLDQISEQLIPVPANYSTCSCARSSACQIPMGIFVYNWTIFDYVELFRIPNFFTGCFLVESLLESTLECFYDHQCMNIIESYTSNTTTNFSLLDTTRNSPNETVQSIINRLMIDAWQSNISFSAYYKMCSPLSCTYEQTRRHDIVYLISSIFGLFAGLVFGIEILILIILRFIEKMVNDFSLIELKRRFKDLFICREEEQIINRCHFILLILTISLLYMATSLTLVAKTERVIKPSLFTYQYLLTNYQDSLQCSCSHISIEYQSFLTITSRIHQICSSDFVSNDWIDYIYNTIDPFHLNYTDFRTTATGQYQLLASFCQFSRQVLNDALSNLLTSHFIDTELLSYNVLYERIQSSLKEFQMAIPNSFLNSLSVIRETTGANMLMNTFMTSSEFQYETAFTMFSIFYTRPLSYEKCNCGLSSKCVQSSRGMMAGCYPLEALLQSTFQCFYNQTCIDSHNVFQALNISSSTSSQFLINSSIESILNKLMVEDYSINISYEKYFSHCEPLLCSYSYCGHRDILEMTLNIIGIYGGLVIIARFIVVFFLKLYLNKNQKVSPQKGET
;
A
#
# COMPACT_ATOMS: atom_id res chain seq x y z
N MET A 1 31.24 -16.51 9.70
CA MET A 1 32.39 -15.88 10.39
C MET A 1 32.04 -15.39 11.78
N VAL A 2 30.85 -14.81 12.01
CA VAL A 2 30.40 -14.43 13.35
C VAL A 2 29.80 -15.64 14.09
N SER A 3 30.63 -16.64 14.40
CA SER A 3 30.22 -17.73 15.28
C SER A 3 30.43 -17.33 16.75
N GLN A 4 29.73 -17.96 17.68
CA GLN A 4 29.96 -17.75 19.12
C GLN A 4 31.43 -17.95 19.48
N GLY A 5 32.12 -18.90 18.84
CA GLY A 5 33.56 -19.12 19.05
C GLY A 5 34.45 -17.94 18.63
N TRP A 6 34.01 -17.09 17.70
CA TRP A 6 34.74 -15.89 17.30
C TRP A 6 34.55 -14.74 18.30
N ILE A 7 33.33 -14.59 18.84
CA ILE A 7 33.04 -13.65 19.93
C ILE A 7 33.78 -14.07 21.20
N ASP A 8 33.75 -15.35 21.54
CA ASP A 8 34.45 -15.91 22.70
C ASP A 8 35.97 -15.79 22.55
N TYR A 9 36.52 -15.88 21.33
CA TYR A 9 37.96 -15.71 21.08
C TYR A 9 38.46 -14.33 21.53
N TYR A 10 37.74 -13.25 21.17
CA TYR A 10 38.10 -11.89 21.59
C TYR A 10 37.74 -11.60 23.05
N ASN A 11 36.63 -12.17 23.56
CA ASN A 11 36.20 -11.95 24.95
C ASN A 11 37.07 -12.69 25.99
N ASN A 12 37.76 -13.76 25.60
CA ASN A 12 38.67 -14.51 26.49
C ASN A 12 40.03 -13.82 26.69
N PHE A 13 40.26 -12.66 26.07
CA PHE A 13 41.48 -11.89 26.26
C PHE A 13 41.47 -11.20 27.64
N LYS A 14 42.11 -11.83 28.63
CA LYS A 14 42.34 -11.22 29.95
C LYS A 14 43.48 -10.20 29.87
N LEU A 15 43.17 -8.92 29.82
CA LEU A 15 44.17 -7.85 29.94
C LEU A 15 44.15 -7.23 31.34
N TYR A 16 45.26 -7.38 32.05
CA TYR A 16 45.51 -6.85 33.39
C TYR A 16 46.01 -5.37 33.40
N PHE A 17 45.93 -4.64 32.29
CA PHE A 17 46.52 -3.29 32.18
C PHE A 17 45.63 -2.31 31.41
N ILE A 18 45.84 -1.01 31.67
CA ILE A 18 45.20 0.14 31.04
C ILE A 18 45.24 -0.03 29.51
N ILE A 19 44.08 -0.18 28.87
CA ILE A 19 43.95 -0.36 27.42
C ILE A 19 43.48 0.96 26.82
N SER A 20 44.05 1.35 25.67
CA SER A 20 43.48 2.46 24.90
C SER A 20 42.07 2.07 24.43
N ASN A 21 41.11 2.99 24.57
CA ASN A 21 39.78 2.86 23.95
C ASN A 21 39.82 2.71 22.41
N ARG A 22 41.01 2.86 21.80
CA ARG A 22 41.32 2.68 20.38
C ARG A 22 41.87 1.29 20.04
N ASP A 23 42.09 0.45 21.04
CA ASP A 23 42.64 -0.88 20.84
C ASP A 23 41.58 -1.83 20.31
N PHE A 24 41.87 -2.45 19.16
CA PHE A 24 41.02 -3.45 18.53
C PHE A 24 40.67 -4.58 19.48
N ARG A 25 41.62 -5.05 20.30
CA ARG A 25 41.41 -6.22 21.15
C ARG A 25 40.40 -5.96 22.26
N ALA A 26 40.18 -4.69 22.65
CA ALA A 26 39.17 -4.31 23.62
C ALA A 26 37.77 -4.15 22.99
N ASN A 27 37.70 -3.76 21.71
CA ASN A 27 36.44 -3.33 21.08
C ASN A 27 35.87 -4.36 20.10
N ALA A 28 36.73 -5.18 19.49
CA ALA A 28 36.38 -6.10 18.43
C ALA A 28 35.28 -7.09 18.85
N GLY A 29 35.40 -7.67 20.05
CA GLY A 29 34.39 -8.59 20.57
C GLY A 29 32.98 -7.99 20.62
N HIS A 30 32.87 -6.73 21.06
CA HIS A 30 31.60 -6.01 21.11
C HIS A 30 31.07 -5.64 19.72
N GLN A 31 31.93 -5.17 18.82
CA GLN A 31 31.52 -4.87 17.44
C GLN A 31 31.08 -6.11 16.67
N PHE A 32 31.72 -7.25 16.89
CA PHE A 32 31.29 -8.52 16.30
C PHE A 32 30.03 -9.07 16.93
N GLN A 33 29.80 -8.85 18.22
CA GLN A 33 28.51 -9.12 18.84
C GLN A 33 27.40 -8.28 18.18
N ILE A 34 27.63 -6.99 17.93
CA ILE A 34 26.68 -6.11 17.22
C ILE A 34 26.41 -6.65 15.82
N LEU A 35 27.46 -7.00 15.06
CA LEU A 35 27.32 -7.58 13.73
C LEU A 35 26.50 -8.88 13.76
N ALA A 36 26.76 -9.77 14.73
CA ALA A 36 26.00 -11.01 14.93
C ALA A 36 24.51 -10.73 15.13
N THR A 37 24.20 -9.81 16.04
CA THR A 37 22.83 -9.42 16.35
C THR A 37 22.14 -8.81 15.14
N LEU A 38 22.82 -7.93 14.38
CA LEU A 38 22.26 -7.36 13.15
C LEU A 38 22.00 -8.43 12.08
N CYS A 39 22.88 -9.42 11.91
CA CYS A 39 22.65 -10.57 11.02
C CYS A 39 21.41 -11.37 11.44
N GLU A 40 21.33 -11.72 12.73
CA GLU A 40 20.20 -12.49 13.27
C GLU A 40 18.88 -11.74 13.10
N GLN A 41 18.86 -10.45 13.43
CA GLN A 41 17.67 -9.61 13.32
C GLN A 41 17.27 -9.38 11.86
N ALA A 42 18.21 -9.21 10.94
CA ALA A 42 17.92 -9.13 9.51
C ALA A 42 17.28 -10.43 9.00
N GLN A 43 17.83 -11.59 9.39
CA GLN A 43 17.28 -12.90 9.03
C GLN A 43 15.87 -13.11 9.59
N GLN A 44 15.64 -12.79 10.87
CA GLN A 44 14.33 -12.88 11.51
C GLN A 44 13.32 -11.95 10.80
N THR A 45 13.70 -10.71 10.53
CA THR A 45 12.87 -9.72 9.84
C THR A 45 12.43 -10.23 8.46
N VAL A 46 13.37 -10.76 7.68
CA VAL A 46 13.10 -11.31 6.35
C VAL A 46 12.17 -12.52 6.45
N ASN A 47 12.43 -13.45 7.37
CA ASN A 47 11.61 -14.65 7.54
C ASN A 47 10.17 -14.31 7.95
N SER A 48 9.98 -13.41 8.92
CA SER A 48 8.66 -12.96 9.35
C SER A 48 7.93 -12.22 8.23
N ALA A 49 8.61 -11.31 7.53
CA ALA A 49 8.02 -10.60 6.40
C ALA A 49 7.65 -11.54 5.24
N LEU A 50 8.48 -12.55 4.97
CA LEU A 50 8.21 -13.55 3.94
C LEU A 50 6.98 -14.40 4.28
N GLN A 51 6.85 -14.83 5.54
CA GLN A 51 5.67 -15.58 5.99
C GLN A 51 4.38 -14.78 5.78
N VAL A 52 4.38 -13.50 6.16
CA VAL A 52 3.22 -12.61 5.94
C VAL A 52 2.95 -12.43 4.45
N PHE A 53 3.99 -12.25 3.63
CA PHE A 53 3.84 -12.08 2.19
C PHE A 53 3.22 -13.31 1.52
N LEU A 54 3.69 -14.51 1.86
CA LEU A 54 3.18 -15.77 1.28
C LEU A 54 1.76 -16.12 1.72
N GLN A 55 1.26 -15.54 2.81
CA GLN A 55 -0.13 -15.68 3.26
C GLN A 55 -1.09 -14.72 2.53
N ARG A 56 -0.58 -13.71 1.81
CA ARG A 56 -1.43 -12.80 1.03
C ARG A 56 -2.01 -13.52 -0.18
N GLN A 57 -3.26 -13.20 -0.49
CA GLN A 57 -3.95 -13.74 -1.66
C GLN A 57 -3.72 -12.84 -2.87
N PHE A 58 -3.36 -13.46 -4.00
CA PHE A 58 -3.42 -12.80 -5.30
C PHE A 58 -4.85 -12.91 -5.82
N VAL A 59 -5.52 -11.76 -6.02
CA VAL A 59 -6.93 -11.70 -6.42
C VAL A 59 -7.02 -11.14 -7.83
N SER A 60 -7.75 -11.84 -8.70
CA SER A 60 -8.10 -11.37 -10.04
C SER A 60 -9.52 -11.81 -10.37
N SER A 61 -10.33 -10.91 -10.94
CA SER A 61 -11.71 -11.19 -11.35
C SER A 61 -11.79 -12.04 -12.64
N GLN A 62 -10.72 -12.03 -13.43
CA GLN A 62 -10.58 -12.76 -14.69
C GLN A 62 -9.19 -13.37 -14.84
N ILE A 63 -9.02 -14.32 -15.75
CA ILE A 63 -7.67 -14.80 -16.09
C ILE A 63 -6.93 -13.70 -16.82
N ILE A 64 -5.76 -13.36 -16.30
CA ILE A 64 -4.83 -12.42 -16.93
C ILE A 64 -3.79 -13.17 -17.77
N SER A 65 -3.15 -12.45 -18.71
CA SER A 65 -2.08 -13.02 -19.52
C SER A 65 -0.88 -13.44 -18.68
N GLN A 66 -0.08 -14.39 -19.17
CA GLN A 66 1.13 -14.84 -18.48
C GLN A 66 2.13 -13.71 -18.24
N GLU A 67 2.26 -12.79 -19.20
CA GLU A 67 3.14 -11.62 -19.09
C GLU A 67 2.67 -10.69 -17.97
N LEU A 68 1.37 -10.36 -17.96
CA LEU A 68 0.78 -9.48 -16.95
C LEU A 68 0.87 -10.10 -15.55
N PHE A 69 0.60 -11.40 -15.43
CA PHE A 69 0.79 -12.15 -14.18
C PHE A 69 2.23 -12.06 -13.68
N ARG A 70 3.22 -12.31 -14.55
CA ARG A 70 4.63 -12.23 -14.16
C ARG A 70 5.03 -10.82 -13.73
N SER A 71 4.57 -9.79 -14.43
CA SER A 71 4.85 -8.38 -14.04
C SER A 71 4.30 -8.08 -12.65
N GLN A 72 3.01 -8.36 -12.42
CA GLN A 72 2.35 -8.06 -11.14
C GLN A 72 2.99 -8.80 -9.97
N ILE A 73 3.38 -10.06 -10.15
CA ILE A 73 4.06 -10.83 -9.10
C ILE A 73 5.47 -10.28 -8.84
N ASN A 74 6.24 -9.96 -9.88
CA ASN A 74 7.58 -9.37 -9.71
C ASN A 74 7.52 -8.03 -8.97
N GLU A 75 6.60 -7.15 -9.33
CA GLU A 75 6.39 -5.86 -8.64
C GLU A 75 5.98 -6.05 -7.17
N SER A 76 5.11 -7.03 -6.91
CA SER A 76 4.73 -7.39 -5.54
C SER A 76 5.94 -7.85 -4.72
N ILE A 77 6.83 -8.65 -5.33
CA ILE A 77 8.09 -9.10 -4.72
C ILE A 77 9.04 -7.93 -4.47
N GLU A 78 9.26 -7.04 -5.44
CA GLU A 78 10.15 -5.88 -5.27
C GLU A 78 9.62 -4.92 -4.19
N ARG A 79 8.31 -4.70 -4.14
CA ARG A 79 7.67 -3.92 -3.08
C ARG A 79 7.85 -4.57 -1.72
N TRP A 80 7.69 -5.89 -1.64
CA TRP A 80 7.93 -6.63 -0.42
C TRP A 80 9.39 -6.49 0.06
N LYS A 81 10.38 -6.60 -0.83
CA LYS A 81 11.79 -6.37 -0.52
C LYS A 81 12.02 -4.96 0.03
N SER A 82 11.54 -3.94 -0.68
CA SER A 82 11.66 -2.52 -0.28
C SER A 82 11.04 -2.26 1.10
N ASN A 83 9.80 -2.69 1.32
CA ASN A 83 9.11 -2.52 2.60
C ASN A 83 9.84 -3.23 3.76
N THR A 84 10.35 -4.43 3.51
CA THR A 84 11.09 -5.22 4.52
C THR A 84 12.40 -4.52 4.89
N LEU A 85 13.14 -4.02 3.89
CA LEU A 85 14.36 -3.25 4.10
C LEU A 85 14.08 -1.98 4.89
N ASN A 86 13.12 -1.16 4.45
CA ASN A 86 12.80 0.11 5.09
C ASN A 86 12.36 -0.10 6.54
N SER A 87 11.55 -1.12 6.82
CA SER A 87 11.15 -1.44 8.20
C SER A 87 12.35 -1.76 9.10
N PHE A 88 13.32 -2.53 8.60
CA PHE A 88 14.56 -2.85 9.34
C PHE A 88 15.43 -1.60 9.56
N LEU A 89 15.65 -0.81 8.51
CA LEU A 89 16.45 0.41 8.57
C LEU A 89 15.82 1.47 9.48
N HIS A 90 14.50 1.60 9.45
CA HIS A 90 13.76 2.53 10.32
C HIS A 90 13.91 2.14 11.80
N LEU A 91 13.76 0.86 12.14
CA LEU A 91 13.95 0.40 13.52
C LEU A 91 15.39 0.63 14.02
N THR A 92 16.37 0.23 13.22
CA THR A 92 17.80 0.40 13.58
C THR A 92 18.17 1.88 13.72
N GLN A 93 17.68 2.74 12.82
CA GLN A 93 17.85 4.18 12.93
C GLN A 93 17.20 4.74 14.20
N LEU A 94 16.00 4.28 14.55
CA LEU A 94 15.31 4.75 15.75
C LEU A 94 16.07 4.42 17.04
N ILE A 95 16.66 3.22 17.13
CA ILE A 95 17.53 2.82 18.24
C ILE A 95 18.77 3.73 18.32
N ARG A 96 19.41 4.02 17.19
CA ARG A 96 20.60 4.88 17.14
C ARG A 96 20.31 6.29 17.62
N VAL A 97 19.25 6.93 17.11
CA VAL A 97 18.90 8.31 17.48
C VAL A 97 18.45 8.43 18.94
N THR A 98 17.74 7.42 19.47
CA THR A 98 17.32 7.40 20.87
C THR A 98 18.49 7.17 21.82
N ASN A 99 19.46 6.31 21.46
CA ASN A 99 20.69 6.11 22.24
C ASN A 99 21.53 7.39 22.31
N GLN A 100 21.76 8.07 21.18
CA GLN A 100 22.49 9.34 21.15
C GLN A 100 21.73 10.43 21.89
N GLY A 101 20.44 10.58 21.61
CA GLY A 101 19.61 11.63 22.16
C GLY A 101 19.43 11.56 23.67
N ASN A 102 19.29 10.33 24.19
CA ASN A 102 19.33 10.10 25.63
C ASN A 102 20.75 10.14 26.20
N GLN A 103 21.80 10.15 25.37
CA GLN A 103 23.20 10.01 25.77
C GLN A 103 23.41 8.82 26.72
N LEU A 104 22.94 7.63 26.31
CA LEU A 104 23.07 6.43 27.14
C LEU A 104 24.53 6.05 27.36
N ILE A 105 24.91 5.74 28.60
CA ILE A 105 26.28 5.40 28.97
C ILE A 105 26.68 4.06 28.31
N ASN A 106 27.87 4.01 27.73
CA ASN A 106 28.51 2.77 27.30
C ASN A 106 29.87 2.58 28.00
N SER A 107 30.62 1.54 27.65
CA SER A 107 31.89 1.13 28.27
C SER A 107 33.07 2.08 27.97
N PHE A 108 32.90 3.38 28.24
CA PHE A 108 33.87 4.48 28.11
C PHE A 108 34.11 5.02 26.69
N HIS A 109 33.24 4.73 25.72
CA HIS A 109 33.40 5.22 24.36
C HIS A 109 32.77 6.58 24.12
N ASN A 110 31.61 6.86 24.72
CA ASN A 110 30.94 8.15 24.55
C ASN A 110 31.31 9.16 25.63
N PHE A 111 31.45 8.73 26.88
CA PHE A 111 31.80 9.60 28.02
C PHE A 111 32.75 8.87 28.98
N TYR A 112 33.62 9.64 29.64
CA TYR A 112 34.43 9.21 30.77
C TYR A 112 33.92 9.87 32.03
N PHE A 113 34.14 9.24 33.19
CA PHE A 113 33.79 9.84 34.48
C PHE A 113 35.07 10.16 35.24
N TYR A 114 35.16 11.39 35.76
CA TYR A 114 36.19 11.74 36.73
C TYR A 114 35.54 12.03 38.07
N LEU A 115 36.22 11.63 39.15
CA LEU A 115 35.79 11.98 40.49
C LEU A 115 36.36 13.36 40.83
N ASP A 116 35.47 14.33 41.00
CA ASP A 116 35.87 15.61 41.59
C ASP A 116 36.22 15.39 43.07
N GLN A 117 37.48 15.65 43.42
CA GLN A 117 38.00 15.45 44.77
C GLN A 117 37.40 16.42 45.78
N ILE A 118 36.81 17.54 45.33
CA ILE A 118 36.25 18.56 46.21
C ILE A 118 34.77 18.29 46.50
N SER A 119 33.98 18.04 45.46
CA SER A 119 32.54 17.75 45.62
C SER A 119 32.24 16.28 45.91
N GLU A 120 33.22 15.39 45.78
CA GLU A 120 33.05 13.92 45.83
C GLU A 120 32.02 13.40 44.81
N GLN A 121 31.76 14.17 43.74
CA GLN A 121 30.83 13.82 42.69
C GLN A 121 31.55 13.23 41.47
N LEU A 122 30.90 12.25 40.83
CA LEU A 122 31.31 11.76 39.51
C LEU A 122 30.83 12.73 38.45
N ILE A 123 31.77 13.33 37.72
CA ILE A 123 31.47 14.26 36.64
C ILE A 123 31.68 13.56 35.29
N PRO A 124 30.64 13.48 34.45
CA PRO A 124 30.73 12.93 33.11
C PRO A 124 31.44 13.91 32.17
N VAL A 125 32.40 13.44 31.37
CA VAL A 125 33.08 14.24 30.35
C VAL A 125 32.90 13.57 29.01
N PRO A 126 32.41 14.28 27.98
CA PRO A 126 32.25 13.69 26.67
C PRO A 126 33.60 13.30 26.08
N ALA A 127 33.64 12.11 25.49
CA ALA A 127 34.78 11.68 24.73
C ALA A 127 34.93 12.54 23.47
N ASN A 128 36.17 12.90 23.17
CA ASN A 128 36.53 13.61 21.95
C ASN A 128 37.37 12.69 21.06
N TYR A 129 36.89 12.45 19.86
CA TYR A 129 37.57 11.71 18.81
C TYR A 129 38.08 12.72 17.79
N SER A 130 39.37 13.06 17.87
CA SER A 130 39.95 14.23 17.19
C SER A 130 39.25 15.53 17.65
N THR A 131 38.69 16.33 16.73
CA THR A 131 37.93 17.56 17.04
C THR A 131 36.43 17.33 17.26
N CYS A 132 35.97 16.08 17.15
CA CYS A 132 34.55 15.73 17.23
C CYS A 132 34.19 15.23 18.64
N SER A 133 33.14 15.82 19.24
CA SER A 133 32.69 15.49 20.59
C SER A 133 31.43 14.63 20.60
N CYS A 134 31.43 13.57 21.41
CA CYS A 134 30.30 12.65 21.53
C CYS A 134 29.03 13.28 22.10
N ALA A 135 29.16 14.34 22.90
CA ALA A 135 28.00 15.12 23.34
C ALA A 135 27.25 15.78 22.18
N ARG A 136 27.91 16.02 21.04
CA ARG A 136 27.37 16.76 19.90
C ARG A 136 27.01 15.88 18.71
N SER A 137 27.76 14.82 18.47
CA SER A 137 27.53 13.92 17.33
C SER A 137 27.85 12.47 17.71
N SER A 138 26.97 11.54 17.29
CA SER A 138 27.20 10.11 17.41
C SER A 138 28.23 9.59 16.40
N ALA A 139 28.46 10.35 15.32
CA ALA A 139 29.32 9.96 14.20
C ALA A 139 30.81 10.20 14.46
N CYS A 140 31.21 10.71 15.63
CA CYS A 140 32.61 10.91 15.92
C CYS A 140 33.34 9.56 16.01
N GLN A 141 34.41 9.42 15.23
CA GLN A 141 35.14 8.17 15.10
C GLN A 141 36.61 8.40 14.74
N ILE A 142 37.42 7.37 14.96
CA ILE A 142 38.83 7.31 14.59
C ILE A 142 39.23 5.87 14.20
N PRO A 143 40.31 5.70 13.42
CA PRO A 143 40.82 4.39 13.07
C PRO A 143 41.17 3.57 14.31
N MET A 144 40.85 2.29 14.27
CA MET A 144 41.17 1.32 15.29
C MET A 144 42.46 0.57 14.93
N GLY A 145 43.21 0.18 15.96
CA GLY A 145 44.49 -0.51 15.77
C GLY A 145 44.88 -1.32 17.00
N ILE A 146 46.05 -1.94 16.95
CA ILE A 146 46.66 -2.66 18.06
C ILE A 146 47.61 -1.69 18.74
N PHE A 147 47.37 -1.40 20.01
CA PHE A 147 48.15 -0.43 20.78
C PHE A 147 48.88 -1.12 21.93
N VAL A 148 50.07 -0.65 22.26
CA VAL A 148 50.79 -1.08 23.47
C VAL A 148 51.16 0.14 24.28
N TYR A 149 50.91 0.07 25.59
CA TYR A 149 51.30 1.13 26.50
C TYR A 149 52.83 1.14 26.64
N ASN A 150 53.44 2.27 26.29
CA ASN A 150 54.86 2.46 26.45
C ASN A 150 55.13 3.24 27.74
N TRP A 151 55.62 2.52 28.74
CA TRP A 151 55.99 3.07 30.05
C TRP A 151 57.09 4.13 30.01
N THR A 152 57.88 4.21 28.94
CA THR A 152 58.96 5.22 28.85
C THR A 152 58.45 6.60 28.47
N ILE A 153 57.42 6.67 27.64
CA ILE A 153 56.80 7.93 27.18
C ILE A 153 55.42 8.18 27.82
N PHE A 154 54.96 7.23 28.65
CA PHE A 154 53.65 7.23 29.30
C PHE A 154 52.47 7.38 28.32
N ASP A 155 52.61 6.83 27.11
CA ASP A 155 51.60 6.91 26.05
C ASP A 155 51.48 5.58 25.27
N TYR A 156 50.39 5.43 24.52
CA TYR A 156 50.13 4.27 23.68
C TYR A 156 50.79 4.40 22.31
N VAL A 157 51.55 3.39 21.92
CA VAL A 157 52.14 3.28 20.59
C VAL A 157 51.29 2.37 19.72
N GLU A 158 50.94 2.84 18.52
CA GLU A 158 50.24 2.06 17.50
C GLU A 158 51.22 1.06 16.86
N LEU A 159 50.97 -0.24 17.03
CA LEU A 159 51.77 -1.31 16.42
C LEU A 159 51.25 -1.68 15.03
N PHE A 160 49.94 -1.72 14.89
CA PHE A 160 49.28 -2.09 13.65
C PHE A 160 47.94 -1.38 13.53
N ARG A 161 47.72 -0.72 12.40
CA ARG A 161 46.41 -0.13 12.08
C ARG A 161 45.57 -1.16 11.35
N ILE A 162 44.33 -1.34 11.77
CA ILE A 162 43.41 -2.21 11.03
C ILE A 162 42.83 -1.39 9.87
N PRO A 163 42.97 -1.87 8.61
CA PRO A 163 42.45 -1.16 7.45
C PRO A 163 40.96 -0.87 7.59
N ASN A 164 40.59 0.41 7.46
CA ASN A 164 39.21 0.89 7.37
C ASN A 164 38.26 0.32 8.43
N PHE A 165 38.76 0.15 9.66
CA PHE A 165 37.99 -0.33 10.81
C PHE A 165 38.09 0.69 11.94
N PHE A 166 36.97 1.11 12.50
CA PHE A 166 36.86 2.31 13.33
C PHE A 166 36.31 2.01 14.73
N THR A 167 36.61 2.91 15.66
CA THR A 167 35.92 3.04 16.95
C THR A 167 35.44 4.48 17.12
N GLY A 168 34.44 4.72 17.95
CA GLY A 168 33.81 6.03 18.09
C GLY A 168 32.87 6.11 19.27
N CYS A 169 32.03 7.14 19.31
CA CYS A 169 31.12 7.40 20.42
C CYS A 169 30.23 6.19 20.76
N PHE A 170 29.66 5.59 19.72
CA PHE A 170 28.91 4.35 19.83
C PHE A 170 29.54 3.32 18.90
N LEU A 171 29.77 2.11 19.42
CA LEU A 171 30.39 1.04 18.65
C LEU A 171 29.59 0.67 17.40
N VAL A 172 28.25 0.77 17.45
CA VAL A 172 27.40 0.56 16.28
C VAL A 172 27.68 1.59 15.18
N GLU A 173 27.80 2.88 15.50
CA GLU A 173 28.06 3.94 14.51
C GLU A 173 29.41 3.72 13.80
N SER A 174 30.45 3.49 14.59
CA SER A 174 31.79 3.21 14.05
C SER A 174 31.87 1.90 13.25
N LEU A 175 31.13 0.87 13.66
CA LEU A 175 31.05 -0.39 12.92
C LEU A 175 30.38 -0.18 11.55
N LEU A 176 29.29 0.59 11.49
CA LEU A 176 28.56 0.86 10.24
C LEU A 176 29.44 1.53 9.19
N GLU A 177 30.31 2.45 9.61
CA GLU A 177 31.30 3.13 8.75
C GLU A 177 32.54 2.27 8.45
N SER A 178 32.76 1.20 9.20
CA SER A 178 33.87 0.28 8.98
C SER A 178 33.65 -0.62 7.77
N THR A 179 34.74 -1.15 7.22
CA THR A 179 34.75 -2.22 6.22
C THR A 179 35.25 -3.51 6.85
N LEU A 180 34.98 -4.65 6.20
CA LEU A 180 35.52 -5.94 6.62
C LEU A 180 36.77 -6.34 5.83
N GLU A 181 37.47 -5.39 5.22
CA GLU A 181 38.61 -5.59 4.30
C GLU A 181 39.67 -6.55 4.87
N CYS A 182 40.09 -6.33 6.12
CA CYS A 182 41.08 -7.17 6.80
C CYS A 182 40.68 -8.65 6.87
N PHE A 183 39.38 -8.96 6.91
CA PHE A 183 38.85 -10.32 7.05
C PHE A 183 38.79 -11.09 5.71
N TYR A 184 39.12 -10.43 4.60
CA TYR A 184 39.38 -11.06 3.30
C TYR A 184 40.88 -11.34 3.08
N ASP A 185 41.77 -10.68 3.83
CA ASP A 185 43.22 -10.77 3.65
C ASP A 185 43.88 -11.68 4.70
N HIS A 186 44.53 -12.74 4.23
CA HIS A 186 45.28 -13.68 5.07
C HIS A 186 46.43 -13.00 5.82
N GLN A 187 47.10 -12.00 5.22
CA GLN A 187 48.22 -11.32 5.86
C GLN A 187 47.72 -10.47 7.04
N CYS A 188 46.65 -9.70 6.82
CA CYS A 188 46.01 -8.91 7.87
C CYS A 188 45.53 -9.79 9.05
N MET A 189 44.85 -10.90 8.75
CA MET A 189 44.38 -11.83 9.78
C MET A 189 45.52 -12.46 10.59
N ASN A 190 46.62 -12.87 9.94
CA ASN A 190 47.80 -13.41 10.63
C ASN A 190 48.41 -12.39 11.61
N ILE A 191 48.43 -11.10 11.23
CA ILE A 191 48.93 -10.04 12.12
C ILE A 191 48.02 -9.92 13.34
N ILE A 192 46.70 -9.85 13.16
CA ILE A 192 45.75 -9.78 14.27
C ILE A 192 45.92 -10.97 15.21
N GLU A 193 45.96 -12.20 14.67
CA GLU A 193 46.11 -13.44 15.44
C GLU A 193 47.38 -13.43 16.31
N SER A 194 48.48 -12.89 15.80
CA SER A 194 49.75 -12.78 16.54
C SER A 194 49.65 -11.95 17.83
N TYR A 195 48.62 -11.10 17.97
CA TYR A 195 48.41 -10.21 19.11
C TYR A 195 47.20 -10.57 19.98
N THR A 196 46.36 -11.53 19.57
CA THR A 196 45.07 -11.87 20.22
C THR A 196 45.02 -13.25 20.88
N SER A 197 45.87 -14.23 20.52
CA SER A 197 45.94 -15.51 21.26
C SER A 197 47.18 -16.36 20.89
N ASN A 198 47.61 -17.22 21.82
CA ASN A 198 48.55 -18.32 21.57
C ASN A 198 47.90 -19.61 21.04
N THR A 199 46.56 -19.68 20.94
CA THR A 199 45.83 -20.83 20.39
C THR A 199 45.51 -20.59 18.92
N THR A 200 46.08 -21.40 18.04
CA THR A 200 45.79 -21.39 16.60
C THR A 200 44.35 -21.84 16.34
N THR A 201 43.45 -20.88 16.19
CA THR A 201 42.09 -21.12 15.69
C THR A 201 42.09 -20.86 14.19
N ASN A 202 41.89 -21.90 13.38
CA ASN A 202 41.77 -21.76 11.93
C ASN A 202 40.44 -21.07 11.57
N PHE A 203 40.46 -19.74 11.41
CA PHE A 203 39.31 -19.00 10.91
C PHE A 203 39.26 -19.06 9.37
N SER A 204 38.07 -19.28 8.82
CA SER A 204 37.86 -19.23 7.37
C SER A 204 37.73 -17.77 6.92
N LEU A 205 38.56 -17.32 5.97
CA LEU A 205 38.47 -15.99 5.34
C LEU A 205 37.11 -15.75 4.66
N LEU A 206 36.75 -14.48 4.51
CA LEU A 206 35.58 -14.08 3.73
C LEU A 206 35.81 -14.29 2.22
N ASP A 207 34.72 -14.58 1.50
CA ASP A 207 34.76 -14.89 0.07
C ASP A 207 34.55 -13.63 -0.78
N THR A 208 35.60 -13.22 -1.49
CA THR A 208 35.60 -12.04 -2.39
C THR A 208 34.62 -12.13 -3.55
N THR A 209 34.10 -13.32 -3.88
CA THR A 209 33.16 -13.49 -5.00
C THR A 209 31.75 -13.00 -4.68
N ARG A 210 31.42 -12.83 -3.39
CA ARG A 210 30.06 -12.47 -2.95
C ARG A 210 29.89 -11.00 -2.64
N ASN A 211 30.84 -10.42 -1.91
CA ASN A 211 30.82 -9.01 -1.51
C ASN A 211 32.22 -8.39 -1.67
N SER A 212 32.25 -7.08 -1.90
CA SER A 212 33.51 -6.34 -2.07
C SER A 212 34.20 -6.14 -0.72
N PRO A 213 35.53 -6.35 -0.61
CA PRO A 213 36.29 -6.06 0.62
C PRO A 213 36.19 -4.60 1.08
N ASN A 214 35.96 -3.68 0.14
CA ASN A 214 35.88 -2.24 0.39
C ASN A 214 34.46 -1.75 0.71
N GLU A 215 33.48 -2.66 0.77
CA GLU A 215 32.10 -2.32 1.12
C GLU A 215 31.98 -2.06 2.63
N THR A 216 31.30 -0.97 3.02
CA THR A 216 31.06 -0.67 4.43
C THR A 216 30.00 -1.60 5.02
N VAL A 217 30.04 -1.82 6.33
CA VAL A 217 29.02 -2.63 7.02
C VAL A 217 27.63 -1.99 6.85
N GLN A 218 27.53 -0.66 6.82
CA GLN A 218 26.28 0.04 6.50
C GLN A 218 25.73 -0.36 5.13
N SER A 219 26.57 -0.45 4.09
CA SER A 219 26.13 -0.87 2.76
C SER A 219 25.60 -2.30 2.76
N ILE A 220 26.28 -3.21 3.48
CA ILE A 220 25.83 -4.60 3.67
C ILE A 220 24.47 -4.64 4.40
N ILE A 221 24.26 -3.79 5.40
CA ILE A 221 23.00 -3.63 6.13
C ILE A 221 21.88 -3.06 5.26
N ASN A 222 22.21 -2.11 4.39
CA ASN A 222 21.28 -1.48 3.44
C ASN A 222 20.72 -2.46 2.38
N ARG A 223 21.15 -3.73 2.42
CA ARG A 223 20.63 -4.84 1.61
C ARG A 223 20.23 -6.06 2.47
N LEU A 224 19.89 -5.82 3.74
CA LEU A 224 19.51 -6.85 4.73
C LEU A 224 20.55 -7.96 4.90
N MET A 225 21.81 -7.67 4.56
CA MET A 225 22.89 -8.65 4.54
C MET A 225 22.60 -9.87 3.65
N ILE A 226 21.79 -9.67 2.60
CA ILE A 226 21.42 -10.71 1.64
C ILE A 226 22.33 -10.66 0.42
N ASP A 227 22.90 -11.81 0.08
CA ASP A 227 23.74 -11.99 -1.11
C ASP A 227 22.90 -12.06 -2.40
N ALA A 228 21.81 -12.84 -2.39
CA ALA A 228 20.94 -12.99 -3.56
C ALA A 228 19.51 -13.39 -3.18
N TRP A 229 18.53 -12.87 -3.92
CA TRP A 229 17.13 -13.28 -3.85
C TRP A 229 16.81 -14.30 -4.94
N GLN A 230 16.11 -15.38 -4.58
CA GLN A 230 15.65 -16.39 -5.54
C GLN A 230 14.13 -16.52 -5.45
N SER A 231 13.46 -16.46 -6.61
CA SER A 231 12.00 -16.56 -6.71
C SER A 231 11.58 -17.55 -7.79
N ASN A 232 10.60 -18.40 -7.50
CA ASN A 232 10.00 -19.31 -8.47
C ASN A 232 8.52 -18.97 -8.68
N ILE A 233 8.18 -18.53 -9.90
CA ILE A 233 6.83 -18.05 -10.27
C ILE A 233 6.20 -18.99 -11.28
N SER A 234 5.05 -19.58 -10.94
CA SER A 234 4.35 -20.57 -11.76
C SER A 234 2.99 -20.07 -12.27
N PHE A 235 2.95 -19.68 -13.54
CA PHE A 235 1.69 -19.31 -14.21
C PHE A 235 0.74 -20.51 -14.36
N SER A 236 1.27 -21.72 -14.57
CA SER A 236 0.45 -22.93 -14.71
C SER A 236 -0.29 -23.28 -13.41
N ALA A 237 0.36 -23.09 -12.25
CA ALA A 237 -0.28 -23.26 -10.95
C ALA A 237 -1.38 -22.21 -10.74
N TYR A 238 -1.10 -20.95 -11.06
CA TYR A 238 -2.11 -19.87 -11.03
C TYR A 238 -3.32 -20.19 -11.91
N TYR A 239 -3.09 -20.55 -13.18
CA TYR A 239 -4.16 -20.87 -14.13
C TYR A 239 -5.04 -22.02 -13.65
N LYS A 240 -4.41 -23.09 -13.13
CA LYS A 240 -5.11 -24.25 -12.57
C LYS A 240 -5.96 -23.88 -11.36
N MET A 241 -5.46 -23.01 -10.48
CA MET A 241 -6.18 -22.55 -9.29
C MET A 241 -7.35 -21.63 -9.65
N CYS A 242 -7.17 -20.77 -10.67
CA CYS A 242 -8.21 -19.87 -11.15
C CYS A 242 -9.40 -20.63 -11.76
N SER A 243 -9.15 -21.79 -12.41
CA SER A 243 -10.18 -22.72 -12.91
C SER A 243 -11.31 -22.01 -13.67
N PRO A 244 -11.01 -21.41 -14.84
CA PRO A 244 -11.98 -20.56 -15.55
C PRO A 244 -13.21 -21.36 -15.97
N LEU A 245 -14.41 -20.84 -15.68
CA LEU A 245 -15.67 -21.49 -16.00
C LEU A 245 -16.03 -21.39 -17.49
N SER A 246 -15.84 -20.21 -18.08
CA SER A 246 -16.14 -19.94 -19.48
C SER A 246 -15.24 -18.84 -20.01
N CYS A 247 -14.85 -18.95 -21.27
CA CYS A 247 -14.16 -17.89 -22.01
C CYS A 247 -15.11 -17.40 -23.10
N THR A 248 -15.34 -16.09 -23.17
CA THR A 248 -16.09 -15.47 -24.25
C THR A 248 -15.12 -15.05 -25.35
N TYR A 249 -15.47 -15.36 -26.60
CA TYR A 249 -14.77 -14.87 -27.77
C TYR A 249 -15.79 -14.35 -28.76
N GLU A 250 -15.48 -13.26 -29.45
CA GLU A 250 -16.38 -12.67 -30.43
C GLU A 250 -16.11 -13.30 -31.81
N GLN A 251 -17.15 -13.87 -32.40
CA GLN A 251 -17.10 -14.45 -33.74
C GLN A 251 -18.31 -13.97 -34.54
N THR A 252 -18.07 -13.24 -35.64
CA THR A 252 -19.13 -12.86 -36.58
C THR A 252 -19.64 -14.10 -37.30
N ARG A 253 -20.84 -14.60 -36.94
CA ARG A 253 -21.49 -15.73 -37.62
C ARG A 253 -22.59 -15.27 -38.58
N ARG A 254 -22.79 -16.06 -39.64
CA ARG A 254 -23.96 -15.96 -40.53
C ARG A 254 -25.23 -16.39 -39.77
N HIS A 255 -26.39 -15.89 -40.19
CA HIS A 255 -27.69 -16.20 -39.58
C HIS A 255 -27.93 -17.70 -39.37
N ASP A 256 -28.54 -18.05 -38.23
CA ASP A 256 -28.83 -19.43 -37.80
C ASP A 256 -29.74 -20.16 -38.81
N ILE A 257 -29.59 -21.49 -38.91
CA ILE A 257 -30.48 -22.33 -39.71
C ILE A 257 -31.95 -22.20 -39.27
N VAL A 258 -32.22 -21.96 -37.98
CA VAL A 258 -33.58 -21.69 -37.50
C VAL A 258 -34.12 -20.39 -38.08
N TYR A 259 -33.29 -19.34 -38.16
CA TYR A 259 -33.64 -18.08 -38.80
C TYR A 259 -33.83 -18.25 -40.33
N LEU A 260 -32.98 -19.06 -40.98
CA LEU A 260 -33.13 -19.38 -42.40
C LEU A 260 -34.41 -20.18 -42.65
N ILE A 261 -34.71 -21.18 -41.83
CA ILE A 261 -35.89 -22.03 -41.93
C ILE A 261 -37.16 -21.22 -41.65
N SER A 262 -37.17 -20.37 -40.61
CA SER A 262 -38.32 -19.51 -40.31
C SER A 262 -38.56 -18.50 -41.42
N SER A 263 -37.49 -17.96 -42.02
CA SER A 263 -37.57 -17.10 -43.19
C SER A 263 -38.12 -17.84 -44.41
N ILE A 264 -37.70 -19.08 -44.65
CA ILE A 264 -38.21 -19.94 -45.74
C ILE A 264 -39.70 -20.25 -45.53
N PHE A 265 -40.12 -20.65 -44.32
CA PHE A 265 -41.54 -20.90 -44.02
C PHE A 265 -42.40 -19.64 -44.14
N GLY A 266 -41.89 -18.49 -43.69
CA GLY A 266 -42.54 -17.19 -43.89
C GLY A 266 -42.69 -16.83 -45.37
N LEU A 267 -41.67 -17.13 -46.18
CA LEU A 267 -41.65 -16.88 -47.62
C LEU A 267 -42.59 -17.83 -48.37
N PHE A 268 -42.61 -19.13 -48.03
CA PHE A 268 -43.55 -20.10 -48.59
C PHE A 268 -45.00 -19.74 -48.25
N ALA A 269 -45.28 -19.36 -47.00
CA ALA A 269 -46.62 -18.94 -46.59
C ALA A 269 -47.07 -17.67 -47.34
N GLY A 270 -46.18 -16.68 -47.47
CA GLY A 270 -46.44 -15.47 -48.25
C GLY A 270 -46.62 -15.73 -49.75
N LEU A 271 -45.84 -16.66 -50.32
CA LEU A 271 -45.92 -17.02 -51.74
C LEU A 271 -47.21 -17.76 -52.08
N VAL A 272 -47.64 -18.71 -51.25
CA VAL A 272 -48.90 -19.45 -51.44
C VAL A 272 -50.09 -18.49 -51.43
N PHE A 273 -50.11 -17.56 -50.47
CA PHE A 273 -51.15 -16.53 -50.39
C PHE A 273 -51.12 -15.57 -51.59
N GLY A 274 -49.93 -15.14 -52.01
CA GLY A 274 -49.74 -14.30 -53.18
C GLY A 274 -50.24 -14.97 -54.47
N ILE A 275 -50.00 -16.27 -54.63
CA ILE A 275 -50.46 -17.06 -55.77
C ILE A 275 -51.98 -17.22 -55.76
N GLU A 276 -52.60 -17.47 -54.61
CA GLU A 276 -54.07 -17.54 -54.50
C GLU A 276 -54.74 -16.21 -54.90
N ILE A 277 -54.17 -15.07 -54.47
CA ILE A 277 -54.64 -13.74 -54.87
C ILE A 277 -54.40 -13.51 -56.37
N LEU A 278 -53.23 -13.87 -56.89
CA LEU A 278 -52.90 -13.70 -58.31
C LEU A 278 -53.85 -14.52 -59.19
N ILE A 279 -54.19 -15.75 -58.80
CA ILE A 279 -55.17 -16.60 -59.48
C ILE A 279 -56.55 -15.93 -59.47
N LEU A 280 -56.99 -15.35 -58.34
CA LEU A 280 -58.27 -14.63 -58.28
C LEU A 280 -58.28 -13.37 -59.14
N ILE A 281 -57.16 -12.65 -59.23
CA ILE A 281 -57.00 -11.47 -60.09
C ILE A 281 -57.00 -11.89 -61.56
N ILE A 282 -56.27 -12.94 -61.93
CA ILE A 282 -56.22 -13.49 -63.28
C ILE A 282 -57.60 -14.00 -63.69
N LEU A 283 -58.32 -14.70 -62.81
CA LEU A 283 -59.69 -15.15 -63.07
C LEU A 283 -60.63 -13.97 -63.31
N ARG A 284 -60.55 -12.90 -62.50
CA ARG A 284 -61.30 -11.65 -62.74
C ARG A 284 -60.89 -10.95 -64.03
N PHE A 285 -59.62 -11.03 -64.42
CA PHE A 285 -59.12 -10.45 -65.67
C PHE A 285 -59.59 -11.23 -66.89
N ILE A 286 -59.61 -12.57 -66.81
CA ILE A 286 -60.19 -13.47 -67.81
C ILE A 286 -61.70 -13.25 -67.90
N GLU A 287 -62.40 -13.11 -66.78
CA GLU A 287 -63.83 -12.78 -66.72
C GLU A 287 -64.14 -11.42 -67.37
N LYS A 288 -63.19 -10.47 -67.29
CA LYS A 288 -63.29 -9.16 -67.93
C LYS A 288 -62.92 -9.16 -69.42
N MET A 289 -62.05 -10.06 -69.88
CA MET A 289 -61.70 -10.22 -71.30
C MET A 289 -62.71 -11.07 -72.09
N VAL A 290 -63.44 -11.98 -71.44
CA VAL A 290 -64.38 -12.92 -72.10
C VAL A 290 -65.82 -12.37 -72.15
N ASN A 291 -65.97 -11.06 -72.38
CA ASN A 291 -67.28 -10.43 -72.59
C ASN A 291 -67.68 -10.27 -74.07
N ASP A 292 -66.85 -10.74 -75.01
CA ASP A 292 -67.17 -10.79 -76.45
C ASP A 292 -66.87 -12.18 -77.05
N PHE A 293 -67.58 -13.22 -76.60
CA PHE A 293 -67.95 -14.36 -77.47
C PHE A 293 -68.92 -15.30 -76.74
N SER A 294 -69.99 -15.72 -77.43
CA SER A 294 -71.04 -16.59 -76.89
C SER A 294 -70.53 -18.00 -76.60
N LEU A 295 -70.46 -18.39 -75.32
CA LEU A 295 -70.33 -19.79 -74.89
C LEU A 295 -71.24 -20.06 -73.68
N ILE A 296 -72.54 -19.96 -73.96
CA ILE A 296 -73.65 -20.17 -73.01
C ILE A 296 -73.70 -21.64 -72.53
N GLU A 297 -73.16 -22.60 -73.30
CA GLU A 297 -73.13 -24.01 -72.91
C GLU A 297 -71.99 -24.38 -71.94
N LEU A 298 -70.85 -23.70 -71.97
CA LEU A 298 -69.75 -23.92 -71.01
C LEU A 298 -70.06 -23.28 -69.65
N LYS A 299 -70.76 -22.13 -69.68
CA LYS A 299 -71.27 -21.43 -68.48
C LYS A 299 -72.24 -22.29 -67.67
N ARG A 300 -72.95 -23.22 -68.32
CA ARG A 300 -73.91 -24.11 -67.65
C ARG A 300 -73.21 -25.31 -67.00
N ARG A 301 -72.21 -25.92 -67.65
CA ARG A 301 -71.45 -27.06 -67.08
C ARG A 301 -70.49 -26.69 -65.95
N PHE A 302 -69.92 -25.48 -65.95
CA PHE A 302 -69.07 -25.03 -64.84
C PHE A 302 -69.86 -24.55 -63.61
N LYS A 303 -71.10 -24.12 -63.80
CA LYS A 303 -71.98 -23.67 -62.72
C LYS A 303 -72.53 -24.82 -61.87
N ASP A 304 -72.60 -26.02 -62.44
CA ASP A 304 -73.06 -27.23 -61.74
C ASP A 304 -71.94 -27.92 -60.93
N LEU A 305 -70.67 -27.51 -61.08
CA LEU A 305 -69.53 -28.07 -60.31
C LEU A 305 -69.25 -27.35 -58.97
N PHE A 306 -69.90 -26.21 -58.72
CA PHE A 306 -69.69 -25.39 -57.52
C PHE A 306 -71.04 -24.95 -56.90
N ILE A 307 -71.81 -25.94 -56.43
CA ILE A 307 -72.99 -25.70 -55.57
C ILE A 307 -72.68 -26.21 -54.15
N CYS A 308 -72.28 -25.27 -53.29
CA CYS A 308 -72.55 -25.24 -51.85
C CYS A 308 -72.32 -23.79 -51.38
N ARG A 309 -73.24 -22.90 -51.74
CA ARG A 309 -73.09 -21.45 -51.54
C ARG A 309 -74.12 -20.96 -50.54
N GLU A 310 -73.75 -20.99 -49.25
CA GLU A 310 -74.20 -20.05 -48.21
C GLU A 310 -73.38 -20.24 -46.91
N GLU A 311 -72.97 -21.48 -46.58
CA GLU A 311 -72.15 -21.76 -45.39
C GLU A 311 -70.69 -21.32 -45.53
N GLU A 312 -70.07 -21.46 -46.71
CA GLU A 312 -68.65 -21.09 -46.92
C GLU A 312 -68.38 -19.58 -46.86
N GLN A 313 -69.36 -18.73 -47.22
CA GLN A 313 -69.17 -17.28 -47.15
C GLN A 313 -69.19 -16.76 -45.71
N ILE A 314 -70.01 -17.36 -44.84
CA ILE A 314 -70.07 -17.04 -43.42
C ILE A 314 -68.81 -17.56 -42.72
N ILE A 315 -68.39 -18.79 -43.01
CA ILE A 315 -67.12 -19.38 -42.52
C ILE A 315 -65.94 -18.49 -42.90
N ASN A 316 -65.82 -18.08 -44.16
CA ASN A 316 -64.69 -17.29 -44.62
C ASN A 316 -64.69 -15.86 -44.05
N ARG A 317 -65.86 -15.23 -43.88
CA ARG A 317 -65.97 -13.90 -43.25
C ARG A 317 -65.66 -13.95 -41.74
N CYS A 318 -66.21 -14.93 -41.02
CA CYS A 318 -65.92 -15.12 -39.59
C CYS A 318 -64.46 -15.51 -39.35
N HIS A 319 -63.88 -16.37 -40.20
CA HIS A 319 -62.47 -16.71 -40.17
C HIS A 319 -61.57 -15.48 -40.37
N PHE A 320 -61.85 -14.68 -41.40
CA PHE A 320 -61.07 -13.47 -41.70
C PHE A 320 -61.15 -12.44 -40.56
N ILE A 321 -62.34 -12.23 -39.99
CA ILE A 321 -62.54 -11.31 -38.85
C ILE A 321 -61.82 -11.83 -37.59
N LEU A 322 -61.92 -13.14 -37.29
CA LEU A 322 -61.23 -13.77 -36.16
C LEU A 322 -59.70 -13.67 -36.31
N LEU A 323 -59.19 -13.86 -37.53
CA LEU A 323 -57.77 -13.74 -37.84
C LEU A 323 -57.28 -12.30 -37.64
N ILE A 324 -58.02 -11.29 -38.12
CA ILE A 324 -57.66 -9.88 -37.92
C ILE A 324 -57.67 -9.51 -36.43
N LEU A 325 -58.69 -9.94 -35.68
CA LEU A 325 -58.79 -9.66 -34.24
C LEU A 325 -57.65 -10.30 -33.46
N THR A 326 -57.31 -11.56 -33.75
CA THR A 326 -56.22 -12.27 -33.07
C THR A 326 -54.85 -11.67 -33.40
N ILE A 327 -54.60 -11.31 -34.67
CA ILE A 327 -53.36 -10.62 -35.07
C ILE A 327 -53.26 -9.24 -34.41
N SER A 328 -54.36 -8.49 -34.36
CA SER A 328 -54.38 -7.15 -33.74
C SER A 328 -54.12 -7.23 -32.23
N LEU A 329 -54.70 -8.21 -31.55
CA LEU A 329 -54.47 -8.46 -30.12
C LEU A 329 -53.02 -8.90 -29.85
N LEU A 330 -52.47 -9.80 -30.67
CA LEU A 330 -51.07 -10.21 -30.56
C LEU A 330 -50.09 -9.08 -30.84
N TYR A 331 -50.37 -8.23 -31.83
CA TYR A 331 -49.59 -7.03 -32.13
C TYR A 331 -49.62 -6.06 -30.95
N MET A 332 -50.80 -5.78 -30.40
CA MET A 332 -50.95 -4.90 -29.24
C MET A 332 -50.23 -5.47 -28.01
N ALA A 333 -50.41 -6.75 -27.70
CA ALA A 333 -49.77 -7.42 -26.57
C ALA A 333 -48.24 -7.44 -26.70
N THR A 334 -47.69 -7.69 -27.89
CA THR A 334 -46.24 -7.68 -28.12
C THR A 334 -45.65 -6.27 -28.11
N SER A 335 -46.38 -5.28 -28.63
CA SER A 335 -45.95 -3.87 -28.62
C SER A 335 -45.83 -3.29 -27.21
N LEU A 336 -46.63 -3.77 -26.26
CA LEU A 336 -46.63 -3.30 -24.86
C LEU A 336 -45.54 -3.95 -24.00
N THR A 337 -44.86 -4.99 -24.50
CA THR A 337 -43.78 -5.64 -23.76
C THR A 337 -42.46 -4.90 -23.92
N LEU A 338 -41.91 -4.41 -22.82
CA LEU A 338 -40.55 -3.88 -22.76
C LEU A 338 -39.55 -5.02 -22.72
N VAL A 339 -38.46 -4.87 -23.48
CA VAL A 339 -37.35 -5.82 -23.49
C VAL A 339 -36.08 -5.07 -23.14
N ALA A 340 -35.22 -5.70 -22.34
CA ALA A 340 -33.89 -5.18 -22.06
C ALA A 340 -33.06 -5.22 -23.35
N LYS A 341 -32.65 -4.04 -23.83
CA LYS A 341 -31.72 -3.89 -24.95
C LYS A 341 -30.37 -3.48 -24.41
N THR A 342 -29.31 -4.13 -24.88
CA THR A 342 -27.93 -3.81 -24.52
C THR A 342 -27.24 -3.20 -25.73
N GLU A 343 -26.79 -1.96 -25.57
CA GLU A 343 -26.02 -1.24 -26.58
C GLU A 343 -24.53 -1.27 -26.24
N ARG A 344 -23.69 -1.19 -27.27
CA ARG A 344 -22.23 -1.28 -27.14
C ARG A 344 -21.55 -0.10 -27.81
N VAL A 345 -20.63 0.54 -27.09
CA VAL A 345 -19.83 1.67 -27.56
C VAL A 345 -18.36 1.28 -27.50
N ILE A 346 -17.72 1.20 -28.66
CA ILE A 346 -16.30 0.85 -28.80
C ILE A 346 -15.47 2.13 -28.61
N LYS A 347 -14.41 2.06 -27.80
CA LYS A 347 -13.47 3.17 -27.53
C LYS A 347 -14.16 4.52 -27.29
N PRO A 348 -15.00 4.63 -26.25
CA PRO A 348 -15.72 5.86 -25.97
C PRO A 348 -14.78 7.01 -25.60
N SER A 349 -15.09 8.22 -26.04
CA SER A 349 -14.45 9.44 -25.52
C SER A 349 -14.88 9.70 -24.08
N LEU A 350 -14.09 10.47 -23.32
CA LEU A 350 -14.46 10.88 -21.95
C LEU A 350 -15.83 11.56 -21.89
N PHE A 351 -16.13 12.42 -22.87
CA PHE A 351 -17.43 13.07 -22.99
C PHE A 351 -18.57 12.07 -23.23
N THR A 352 -18.36 11.10 -24.12
CA THR A 352 -19.33 10.02 -24.38
C THR A 352 -19.57 9.18 -23.13
N TYR A 353 -18.51 8.82 -22.40
CA TYR A 353 -18.63 8.09 -21.15
C TYR A 353 -19.42 8.87 -20.10
N GLN A 354 -19.13 10.16 -19.91
CA GLN A 354 -19.85 11.01 -18.95
C GLN A 354 -21.35 11.09 -19.29
N TYR A 355 -21.69 11.25 -20.58
CA TYR A 355 -23.08 11.22 -21.04
C TYR A 355 -23.76 9.88 -20.72
N LEU A 356 -23.10 8.75 -20.99
CA LEU A 356 -23.65 7.43 -20.70
C LEU A 356 -23.80 7.19 -19.19
N LEU A 357 -22.83 7.63 -18.40
CA LEU A 357 -22.85 7.50 -16.95
C LEU A 357 -24.03 8.28 -16.34
N THR A 358 -24.32 9.49 -16.86
CA THR A 358 -25.46 10.28 -16.37
C THR A 358 -26.82 9.64 -16.71
N ASN A 359 -26.95 8.96 -17.85
CA ASN A 359 -28.23 8.43 -18.33
C ASN A 359 -28.47 6.96 -17.97
N TYR A 360 -27.41 6.18 -17.74
CA TYR A 360 -27.49 4.71 -17.61
C TYR A 360 -26.59 4.16 -16.49
N GLN A 361 -26.37 4.93 -15.42
CA GLN A 361 -25.45 4.61 -14.33
C GLN A 361 -25.55 3.16 -13.82
N ASP A 362 -26.76 2.66 -13.61
CA ASP A 362 -27.01 1.36 -12.95
C ASP A 362 -26.63 0.15 -13.83
N SER A 363 -26.54 0.32 -15.15
CA SER A 363 -26.30 -0.77 -16.10
C SER A 363 -25.07 -0.56 -16.98
N LEU A 364 -24.37 0.57 -16.83
CA LEU A 364 -23.17 0.90 -17.59
C LEU A 364 -21.97 0.13 -17.05
N GLN A 365 -21.34 -0.66 -17.93
CA GLN A 365 -20.11 -1.38 -17.66
C GLN A 365 -19.11 -1.05 -18.76
N CYS A 366 -17.88 -0.68 -18.36
CA CYS A 366 -16.84 -0.24 -19.28
C CYS A 366 -15.55 -0.97 -18.94
N SER A 367 -15.03 -1.79 -19.86
CA SER A 367 -13.77 -2.50 -19.63
C SER A 367 -12.57 -1.63 -19.98
N CYS A 368 -11.57 -1.59 -19.10
CA CYS A 368 -10.28 -0.94 -19.39
C CYS A 368 -9.42 -1.82 -20.29
N SER A 369 -8.60 -1.21 -21.16
CA SER A 369 -7.54 -1.92 -21.87
C SER A 369 -6.33 -2.15 -20.97
N HIS A 370 -6.00 -1.19 -20.11
CA HIS A 370 -5.01 -1.33 -19.05
C HIS A 370 -5.69 -1.46 -17.69
N ILE A 371 -5.57 -2.65 -17.07
CA ILE A 371 -6.22 -2.94 -15.78
C ILE A 371 -5.33 -2.60 -14.57
N SER A 372 -4.10 -2.16 -14.81
CA SER A 372 -3.08 -1.89 -13.80
C SER A 372 -2.44 -0.55 -14.12
N ILE A 373 -2.64 0.44 -13.26
CA ILE A 373 -2.21 1.82 -13.49
C ILE A 373 -1.43 2.29 -12.27
N GLU A 374 -0.18 2.74 -12.44
CA GLU A 374 0.60 3.29 -11.33
C GLU A 374 -0.10 4.51 -10.73
N TYR A 375 -0.16 4.61 -9.39
CA TYR A 375 -0.81 5.74 -8.72
C TYR A 375 -0.21 7.08 -9.16
N GLN A 376 1.12 7.17 -9.29
CA GLN A 376 1.81 8.41 -9.70
C GLN A 376 1.33 8.99 -11.04
N SER A 377 0.72 8.17 -11.91
CA SER A 377 0.22 8.63 -13.21
C SER A 377 -1.00 9.55 -13.09
N PHE A 378 -1.81 9.40 -12.04
CA PHE A 378 -3.04 10.19 -11.84
C PHE A 378 -3.20 10.77 -10.44
N LEU A 379 -2.37 10.39 -9.47
CA LEU A 379 -2.40 10.83 -8.08
C LEU A 379 -1.12 11.59 -7.75
N THR A 380 -1.26 12.78 -7.17
CA THR A 380 -0.14 13.55 -6.60
C THR A 380 -0.42 13.80 -5.13
N ILE A 381 0.56 13.50 -4.28
CA ILE A 381 0.48 13.71 -2.84
C ILE A 381 1.72 14.50 -2.43
N THR A 382 1.52 15.59 -1.71
CA THR A 382 2.60 16.32 -1.04
C THR A 382 2.23 16.53 0.41
N SER A 383 3.22 16.52 1.29
CA SER A 383 3.04 16.74 2.72
C SER A 383 3.78 17.98 3.17
N ARG A 384 3.16 18.78 4.03
CA ARG A 384 3.86 19.86 4.74
C ARG A 384 4.25 19.34 6.12
N ILE A 385 5.54 19.43 6.44
CA ILE A 385 6.07 19.08 7.77
C ILE A 385 5.99 20.32 8.66
N HIS A 386 5.81 20.10 9.97
CA HIS A 386 5.77 21.13 11.00
C HIS A 386 6.99 22.04 10.91
N GLN A 387 6.77 23.35 11.03
CA GLN A 387 7.78 24.38 10.79
C GLN A 387 9.04 24.27 11.65
N ILE A 388 8.94 23.61 12.82
CA ILE A 388 10.09 23.31 13.69
C ILE A 388 11.17 22.50 12.95
N CYS A 389 10.78 21.66 11.99
CA CYS A 389 11.69 20.82 11.23
C CYS A 389 12.42 21.56 10.09
N SER A 390 12.18 22.85 9.96
CA SER A 390 12.84 23.76 9.02
C SER A 390 13.37 25.02 9.70
N SER A 391 13.37 25.07 11.04
CA SER A 391 13.87 26.20 11.81
C SER A 391 15.29 25.99 12.31
N ASP A 392 15.89 27.04 12.86
CA ASP A 392 17.24 26.97 13.43
C ASP A 392 17.31 26.04 14.65
N PHE A 393 16.19 25.75 15.33
CA PHE A 393 16.15 24.91 16.53
C PHE A 393 16.48 23.43 16.31
N VAL A 394 16.55 22.99 15.04
CA VAL A 394 17.02 21.66 14.63
C VAL A 394 18.36 21.69 13.91
N SER A 395 19.00 22.86 13.84
CA SER A 395 20.30 23.05 13.19
C SER A 395 21.46 22.66 14.13
N ASN A 396 22.61 22.37 13.54
CA ASN A 396 23.84 22.17 14.31
C ASN A 396 24.28 23.45 15.03
N ASP A 397 24.05 24.63 14.44
CA ASP A 397 24.44 25.92 15.04
C ASP A 397 23.71 26.17 16.36
N TRP A 398 22.42 25.82 16.44
CA TRP A 398 21.65 25.89 17.68
C TRP A 398 22.15 24.90 18.72
N ILE A 399 22.40 23.65 18.32
CA ILE A 399 22.90 22.61 19.23
C ILE A 399 24.29 23.00 19.76
N ASP A 400 25.16 23.54 18.92
CA ASP A 400 26.48 24.06 19.29
C ASP A 400 26.38 25.27 20.22
N TYR A 401 25.45 26.20 19.96
CA TYR A 401 25.21 27.35 20.83
C TYR A 401 24.79 26.89 22.23
N ILE A 402 23.81 25.99 22.33
CA ILE A 402 23.34 25.43 23.60
C ILE A 402 24.47 24.72 24.33
N TYR A 403 25.23 23.86 23.64
CA TYR A 403 26.33 23.12 24.23
C TYR A 403 27.45 24.02 24.78
N ASN A 404 27.85 25.06 24.04
CA ASN A 404 28.97 25.93 24.44
C ASN A 404 28.59 26.99 25.48
N THR A 405 27.31 27.36 25.58
CA THR A 405 26.83 28.42 26.50
C THR A 405 26.45 27.86 27.88
N ILE A 406 26.31 26.54 27.98
CA ILE A 406 25.87 25.85 29.20
C ILE A 406 27.07 25.11 29.78
N ASP A 407 27.34 25.31 31.07
CA ASP A 407 28.16 24.39 31.85
C ASP A 407 27.22 23.41 32.58
N PRO A 408 26.86 22.28 31.95
CA PRO A 408 25.86 21.36 32.50
C PRO A 408 26.33 20.70 33.81
N PHE A 409 27.63 20.72 34.10
CA PHE A 409 28.23 20.02 35.23
C PHE A 409 28.01 20.71 36.58
N HIS A 410 27.53 21.96 36.55
CA HIS A 410 27.14 22.72 37.75
C HIS A 410 25.63 22.99 37.83
N LEU A 411 24.85 22.42 36.91
CA LEU A 411 23.40 22.59 36.88
C LEU A 411 22.68 21.44 37.59
N ASN A 412 21.56 21.78 38.24
CA ASN A 412 20.71 20.78 38.87
C ASN A 412 20.07 19.87 37.80
N TYR A 413 19.87 18.59 38.11
CA TYR A 413 19.22 17.63 37.21
C TYR A 413 17.78 18.04 36.80
N THR A 414 17.13 18.93 37.55
CA THR A 414 15.82 19.51 37.24
C THR A 414 15.86 20.71 36.29
N ASP A 415 17.06 21.22 35.96
CA ASP A 415 17.24 22.26 34.95
C ASP A 415 17.24 21.63 33.56
N PHE A 416 16.36 22.09 32.66
CA PHE A 416 16.27 21.52 31.32
C PHE A 416 17.59 21.67 30.55
N ARG A 417 18.39 22.71 30.85
CA ARG A 417 19.69 22.98 30.22
C ARG A 417 20.66 21.81 30.38
N THR A 418 20.54 21.05 31.46
CA THR A 418 21.31 19.82 31.70
C THR A 418 21.11 18.81 30.58
N THR A 419 19.90 18.71 30.01
CA THR A 419 19.55 17.73 28.95
C THR A 419 19.29 18.36 27.59
N ALA A 420 19.36 19.69 27.48
CA ALA A 420 18.93 20.44 26.31
C ALA A 420 19.60 19.96 25.02
N THR A 421 20.92 19.73 25.03
CA THR A 421 21.67 19.21 23.87
C THR A 421 21.08 17.89 23.36
N GLY A 422 20.77 16.95 24.26
CA GLY A 422 20.13 15.67 23.91
C GLY A 422 18.70 15.84 23.40
N GLN A 423 17.91 16.72 24.01
CA GLN A 423 16.54 17.02 23.56
C GLN A 423 16.51 17.62 22.15
N TYR A 424 17.41 18.56 21.84
CA TYR A 424 17.48 19.17 20.51
C TYR A 424 18.04 18.22 19.44
N GLN A 425 18.99 17.35 19.80
CA GLN A 425 19.44 16.26 18.93
C GLN A 425 18.30 15.29 18.58
N LEU A 426 17.49 14.91 19.56
CA LEU A 426 16.30 14.08 19.35
C LEU A 426 15.28 14.79 18.46
N LEU A 427 15.02 16.07 18.71
CA LEU A 427 14.09 16.84 17.90
C LEU A 427 14.54 16.92 16.43
N ALA A 428 15.81 17.24 16.18
CA ALA A 428 16.39 17.25 14.85
C ALA A 428 16.30 15.87 14.17
N SER A 429 16.65 14.82 14.92
CA SER A 429 16.58 13.44 14.45
C SER A 429 15.15 13.01 14.13
N PHE A 430 14.17 13.35 14.95
CA PHE A 430 12.76 13.04 14.69
C PHE A 430 12.21 13.80 13.49
N CYS A 431 12.63 15.05 13.27
CA CYS A 431 12.28 15.81 12.08
C CYS A 431 12.84 15.16 10.80
N GLN A 432 14.12 14.80 10.80
CA GLN A 432 14.74 14.09 9.68
C GLN A 432 14.09 12.73 9.44
N PHE A 433 13.91 11.95 10.52
CA PHE A 433 13.42 10.60 10.43
C PHE A 433 11.95 10.54 10.02
N SER A 434 11.10 11.44 10.51
CA SER A 434 9.71 11.55 10.07
C SER A 434 9.61 11.82 8.57
N ARG A 435 10.48 12.70 8.05
CA ARG A 435 10.55 13.00 6.61
C ARG A 435 10.99 11.78 5.80
N GLN A 436 11.99 11.05 6.28
CA GLN A 436 12.47 9.83 5.61
C GLN A 436 11.38 8.74 5.57
N VAL A 437 10.79 8.42 6.72
CA VAL A 437 9.69 7.44 6.83
C VAL A 437 8.55 7.80 5.89
N LEU A 438 8.18 9.08 5.83
CA LEU A 438 7.11 9.56 4.96
C LEU A 438 7.46 9.48 3.48
N ASN A 439 8.67 9.89 3.08
CA ASN A 439 9.12 9.82 1.69
C ASN A 439 9.20 8.37 1.20
N ASP A 440 9.74 7.46 2.02
CA ASP A 440 9.81 6.04 1.71
C ASP A 440 8.40 5.44 1.52
N ALA A 441 7.48 5.78 2.43
CA ALA A 441 6.10 5.32 2.35
C ALA A 441 5.35 5.90 1.14
N LEU A 442 5.50 7.20 0.86
CA LEU A 442 4.90 7.85 -0.30
C LEU A 442 5.45 7.30 -1.60
N SER A 443 6.77 7.09 -1.70
CA SER A 443 7.40 6.46 -2.86
C SER A 443 6.78 5.08 -3.10
N ASN A 444 6.68 4.24 -2.06
CA ASN A 444 6.10 2.91 -2.17
C ASN A 444 4.61 2.92 -2.55
N LEU A 445 3.84 3.93 -2.13
CA LEU A 445 2.44 4.11 -2.53
C LEU A 445 2.33 4.58 -3.99
N LEU A 446 3.09 5.61 -4.37
CA LEU A 446 2.97 6.25 -5.68
C LEU A 446 3.48 5.35 -6.82
N THR A 447 4.48 4.51 -6.56
CA THR A 447 4.92 3.47 -7.50
C THR A 447 4.07 2.20 -7.44
N SER A 448 3.06 2.14 -6.56
CA SER A 448 2.13 1.03 -6.54
C SER A 448 1.08 1.14 -7.65
N HIS A 449 0.49 0.02 -8.02
CA HIS A 449 -0.53 -0.05 -9.06
C HIS A 449 -1.93 -0.04 -8.45
N PHE A 450 -2.77 0.85 -8.97
CA PHE A 450 -4.21 0.77 -8.87
C PHE A 450 -4.72 -0.27 -9.87
N ILE A 451 -5.42 -1.29 -9.37
CA ILE A 451 -5.89 -2.42 -10.19
C ILE A 451 -7.42 -2.41 -10.23
N ASP A 452 -7.95 -2.28 -11.45
CA ASP A 452 -9.38 -2.46 -11.72
C ASP A 452 -9.60 -2.96 -13.15
N THR A 453 -10.57 -3.86 -13.32
CA THR A 453 -10.95 -4.37 -14.65
C THR A 453 -11.94 -3.47 -15.36
N GLU A 454 -12.65 -2.63 -14.60
CA GLU A 454 -13.66 -1.71 -15.12
C GLU A 454 -13.25 -0.26 -14.89
N LEU A 455 -13.68 0.63 -15.80
CA LEU A 455 -13.52 2.06 -15.64
C LEU A 455 -14.44 2.54 -14.51
N LEU A 456 -13.85 2.99 -13.41
CA LEU A 456 -14.59 3.54 -12.28
C LEU A 456 -15.09 4.94 -12.58
N SER A 457 -16.28 5.26 -12.05
CA SER A 457 -16.77 6.64 -12.03
C SER A 457 -15.89 7.50 -11.12
N TYR A 458 -15.91 8.83 -11.33
CA TYR A 458 -15.12 9.76 -10.52
C TYR A 458 -15.36 9.59 -9.02
N ASN A 459 -16.63 9.50 -8.60
CA ASN A 459 -16.98 9.38 -7.18
C ASN A 459 -16.45 8.07 -6.58
N VAL A 460 -16.59 6.95 -7.29
CA VAL A 460 -16.12 5.64 -6.81
C VAL A 460 -14.58 5.59 -6.75
N LEU A 461 -13.91 6.13 -7.77
CA LEU A 461 -12.44 6.27 -7.77
C LEU A 461 -11.98 7.13 -6.57
N TYR A 462 -12.62 8.28 -6.37
CA TYR A 462 -12.30 9.20 -5.29
C TYR A 462 -12.47 8.55 -3.92
N GLU A 463 -13.61 7.90 -3.66
CA GLU A 463 -13.86 7.20 -2.40
C GLU A 463 -12.84 6.08 -2.15
N ARG A 464 -12.49 5.31 -3.19
CA ARG A 464 -11.51 4.23 -3.07
C ARG A 464 -10.12 4.76 -2.76
N ILE A 465 -9.69 5.83 -3.43
CA ILE A 465 -8.41 6.49 -3.14
C ILE A 465 -8.41 7.07 -1.72
N GLN A 466 -9.48 7.77 -1.31
CA GLN A 466 -9.58 8.34 0.04
C GLN A 466 -9.52 7.26 1.13
N SER A 467 -10.16 6.11 0.91
CA SER A 467 -10.07 4.96 1.81
C SER A 467 -8.62 4.47 1.95
N SER A 468 -7.92 4.25 0.84
CA SER A 468 -6.51 3.86 0.84
C SER A 468 -5.60 4.90 1.48
N LEU A 469 -5.85 6.19 1.28
CA LEU A 469 -5.09 7.28 1.89
C LEU A 469 -5.32 7.36 3.41
N LYS A 470 -6.54 7.09 3.87
CA LYS A 470 -6.83 7.03 5.31
C LYS A 470 -6.08 5.88 5.97
N GLU A 471 -6.04 4.72 5.34
CA GLU A 471 -5.23 3.58 5.81
C GLU A 471 -3.74 3.94 5.85
N PHE A 472 -3.22 4.56 4.79
CA PHE A 472 -1.84 5.06 4.73
C PHE A 472 -1.51 6.03 5.88
N GLN A 473 -2.37 7.02 6.13
CA GLN A 473 -2.20 8.02 7.18
C GLN A 473 -2.25 7.43 8.61
N MET A 474 -2.83 6.24 8.79
CA MET A 474 -2.90 5.56 10.09
C MET A 474 -1.78 4.53 10.27
N ALA A 475 -1.51 3.72 9.25
CA ALA A 475 -0.58 2.59 9.36
C ALA A 475 0.87 3.05 9.60
N ILE A 476 1.31 4.09 8.87
CA ILE A 476 2.71 4.54 8.91
C ILE A 476 3.09 5.13 10.27
N PRO A 477 2.35 6.10 10.85
CA PRO A 477 2.65 6.59 12.19
C PRO A 477 2.54 5.50 13.26
N ASN A 478 1.55 4.61 13.18
CA ASN A 478 1.38 3.54 14.17
C ASN A 478 2.58 2.58 14.20
N SER A 479 3.11 2.21 13.04
CA SER A 479 4.32 1.38 12.97
C SER A 479 5.51 2.06 13.65
N PHE A 480 5.74 3.33 13.37
CA PHE A 480 6.81 4.12 13.98
C PHE A 480 6.63 4.23 15.51
N LEU A 481 5.42 4.56 15.98
CA LEU A 481 5.12 4.72 17.40
C LEU A 481 5.25 3.42 18.18
N ASN A 482 4.88 2.29 17.58
CA ASN A 482 5.06 0.98 18.19
C ASN A 482 6.55 0.69 18.43
N SER A 483 7.42 0.93 17.43
CA SER A 483 8.86 0.79 17.60
C SER A 483 9.42 1.74 18.67
N LEU A 484 9.00 3.01 18.67
CA LEU A 484 9.42 3.99 19.66
C LEU A 484 9.00 3.59 21.07
N SER A 485 7.76 3.09 21.24
CA SER A 485 7.24 2.63 22.52
C SER A 485 8.06 1.49 23.09
N VAL A 486 8.37 0.46 22.28
CA VAL A 486 9.20 -0.67 22.72
C VAL A 486 10.58 -0.19 23.19
N ILE A 487 11.21 0.72 22.45
CA ILE A 487 12.53 1.27 22.83
C ILE A 487 12.44 2.05 24.16
N ARG A 488 11.42 2.90 24.32
CA ARG A 488 11.19 3.69 25.54
C ARG A 488 10.98 2.81 26.77
N GLU A 489 10.08 1.84 26.66
CA GLU A 489 9.73 0.94 27.77
C GLU A 489 10.90 0.03 28.14
N THR A 490 11.63 -0.50 27.15
CA THR A 490 12.81 -1.33 27.43
C THR A 490 13.99 -0.54 27.99
N THR A 491 14.21 0.71 27.54
CA THR A 491 15.22 1.62 28.12
C THR A 491 14.91 1.88 29.59
N GLY A 492 13.64 2.20 29.90
CA GLY A 492 13.18 2.45 31.26
C GLY A 492 13.24 1.23 32.16
N ALA A 493 12.69 0.10 31.72
CA ALA A 493 12.59 -1.13 32.51
C ALA A 493 13.96 -1.75 32.81
N ASN A 494 14.94 -1.58 31.91
CA ASN A 494 16.33 -1.98 32.17
C ASN A 494 17.14 -0.91 32.90
N MET A 495 16.53 0.23 33.25
CA MET A 495 17.16 1.36 33.94
C MET A 495 18.47 1.81 33.29
N LEU A 496 18.49 1.86 31.94
CA LEU A 496 19.69 2.26 31.20
C LEU A 496 20.06 3.70 31.59
N MET A 497 21.27 3.91 32.09
CA MET A 497 21.66 5.24 32.59
C MET A 497 22.06 6.16 31.45
N ASN A 498 21.70 7.44 31.57
CA ASN A 498 22.21 8.50 30.71
C ASN A 498 23.37 9.25 31.37
N THR A 499 24.20 9.88 30.54
CA THR A 499 25.38 10.63 31.00
C THR A 499 25.00 11.91 31.71
N PHE A 500 23.78 12.43 31.53
CA PHE A 500 23.27 13.59 32.25
C PHE A 500 22.94 13.29 33.72
N MET A 501 22.97 12.02 34.13
CA MET A 501 22.61 11.55 35.47
C MET A 501 21.21 12.00 35.91
N THR A 502 20.27 12.09 34.96
CA THR A 502 18.92 12.58 35.22
C THR A 502 17.93 11.47 35.57
N SER A 503 18.26 10.21 35.32
CA SER A 503 17.47 9.04 35.76
C SER A 503 17.90 8.55 37.14
N SER A 504 19.21 8.48 37.36
CA SER A 504 19.82 8.03 38.61
C SER A 504 21.11 8.79 38.87
N GLU A 505 21.38 9.09 40.14
CA GLU A 505 22.62 9.72 40.59
C GLU A 505 23.56 8.70 41.24
N PHE A 506 24.87 8.93 41.14
CA PHE A 506 25.86 8.15 41.87
C PHE A 506 25.99 8.69 43.29
N GLN A 507 25.88 7.79 44.25
CA GLN A 507 26.11 8.05 45.67
C GLN A 507 27.47 7.46 46.05
N TYR A 508 28.25 8.26 46.76
CA TYR A 508 29.56 7.88 47.28
C TYR A 508 29.43 7.53 48.75
N GLU A 509 29.85 6.32 49.12
CA GLU A 509 29.95 5.92 50.52
C GLU A 509 31.39 5.50 50.84
N THR A 510 32.03 6.25 51.75
CA THR A 510 33.32 5.86 52.33
C THR A 510 33.10 4.67 53.25
N ALA A 511 33.35 3.46 52.77
CA ALA A 511 33.45 2.30 53.64
C ALA A 511 34.67 2.46 54.56
N PHE A 512 34.62 1.93 55.79
CA PHE A 512 35.74 1.89 56.76
C PHE A 512 36.96 1.05 56.30
N THR A 513 37.04 0.70 55.01
CA THR A 513 38.09 -0.14 54.40
C THR A 513 38.74 0.59 53.22
N MET A 514 39.83 0.03 52.68
CA MET A 514 40.65 0.59 51.58
C MET A 514 39.91 0.79 50.23
N PHE A 515 38.58 0.65 50.20
CA PHE A 515 37.76 0.71 48.99
C PHE A 515 36.63 1.73 49.16
N SER A 516 36.40 2.52 48.11
CA SER A 516 35.21 3.35 47.96
C SER A 516 34.12 2.58 47.23
N ILE A 517 32.88 2.69 47.70
CA ILE A 517 31.72 2.08 47.05
C ILE A 517 30.90 3.19 46.38
N PHE A 518 30.60 3.00 45.10
CA PHE A 518 29.62 3.80 44.38
C PHE A 518 28.36 2.95 44.17
N TYR A 519 27.21 3.49 44.51
CA TYR A 519 25.92 2.90 44.16
C TYR A 519 25.03 3.95 43.50
N THR A 520 24.08 3.50 42.69
CA THR A 520 23.16 4.40 41.99
C THR A 520 21.84 4.51 42.74
N ARG A 521 21.33 5.72 42.89
CA ARG A 521 20.01 5.99 43.45
C ARG A 521 19.10 6.60 42.37
N PRO A 522 17.88 6.07 42.15
CA PRO A 522 16.96 6.66 41.20
C PRO A 522 16.49 8.04 41.69
N LEU A 523 16.46 9.00 40.78
CA LEU A 523 15.96 10.34 41.04
C LEU A 523 14.43 10.39 41.00
N SER A 524 13.87 11.46 41.56
CA SER A 524 12.44 11.73 41.53
C SER A 524 12.17 13.12 40.95
N TYR A 525 11.19 13.19 40.05
CA TYR A 525 10.64 14.42 39.49
C TYR A 525 9.24 14.58 40.06
N GLU A 526 9.03 15.65 40.83
CA GLU A 526 7.84 15.84 41.65
C GLU A 526 7.54 14.62 42.55
N LYS A 527 6.49 13.84 42.24
CA LYS A 527 6.10 12.61 42.98
C LYS A 527 6.38 11.32 42.18
N CYS A 528 7.03 11.42 41.03
CA CYS A 528 7.32 10.29 40.15
C CYS A 528 8.78 9.87 40.30
N ASN A 529 9.02 8.58 40.57
CA ASN A 529 10.37 8.03 40.77
C ASN A 529 10.87 7.32 39.50
N CYS A 530 12.07 7.67 39.06
CA CYS A 530 12.67 7.14 37.83
C CYS A 530 12.98 5.64 37.86
N GLY A 531 13.11 5.03 39.04
CA GLY A 531 13.26 3.59 39.21
C GLY A 531 11.95 2.82 39.06
N LEU A 532 10.80 3.51 39.10
CA LEU A 532 9.47 2.91 38.91
C LEU A 532 8.87 3.26 37.55
N SER A 533 9.24 4.39 36.96
CA SER A 533 8.76 4.83 35.65
C SER A 533 9.81 5.71 34.96
N SER A 534 10.14 5.39 33.71
CA SER A 534 11.00 6.25 32.89
C SER A 534 10.34 7.58 32.49
N LYS A 535 9.01 7.65 32.55
CA LYS A 535 8.21 8.79 32.05
C LYS A 535 8.14 9.95 33.03
N CYS A 536 8.86 9.93 34.14
CA CYS A 536 8.82 11.02 35.11
C CYS A 536 9.47 12.27 34.53
N VAL A 537 8.72 13.37 34.58
CA VAL A 537 9.15 14.71 34.14
C VAL A 537 8.68 15.76 35.15
N GLN A 538 9.30 16.92 35.11
CA GLN A 538 8.93 18.12 35.87
C GLN A 538 9.03 19.34 34.96
N SER A 539 8.16 20.32 35.21
CA SER A 539 8.22 21.62 34.54
C SER A 539 9.54 22.33 34.85
N SER A 540 10.16 22.90 33.81
CA SER A 540 11.36 23.73 33.91
C SER A 540 11.18 24.97 33.03
N ARG A 541 12.05 25.98 33.21
CA ARG A 541 11.96 27.22 32.44
C ARG A 541 12.41 26.96 31.00
N GLY A 542 11.47 26.60 30.13
CA GLY A 542 11.75 26.22 28.74
C GLY A 542 11.06 24.90 28.42
N MET A 543 11.84 23.86 28.14
CA MET A 543 11.36 22.49 28.00
C MET A 543 11.32 21.80 29.37
N MET A 544 10.61 20.69 29.48
CA MET A 544 10.59 19.88 30.71
C MET A 544 11.97 19.25 30.96
N ALA A 545 12.23 18.90 32.23
CA ALA A 545 13.32 18.03 32.63
C ALA A 545 12.74 16.69 33.11
N GLY A 546 13.48 15.59 33.02
CA GLY A 546 12.95 14.27 33.36
C GLY A 546 13.99 13.17 33.35
N CYS A 547 13.57 11.94 33.66
CA CYS A 547 14.47 10.80 33.78
C CYS A 547 15.32 10.59 32.52
N TYR A 548 14.73 10.82 31.35
CA TYR A 548 15.40 10.71 30.06
C TYR A 548 15.12 11.96 29.23
N PRO A 549 16.12 12.49 28.48
CA PRO A 549 15.91 13.57 27.53
C PRO A 549 14.76 13.30 26.55
N LEU A 550 14.58 12.05 26.12
CA LEU A 550 13.46 11.64 25.28
C LEU A 550 12.10 11.86 25.94
N GLU A 551 11.92 11.43 27.19
CA GLU A 551 10.64 11.56 27.88
C GLU A 551 10.33 13.02 28.20
N ALA A 552 11.36 13.78 28.57
CA ALA A 552 11.27 15.22 28.77
C ALA A 552 10.88 15.96 27.48
N LEU A 553 11.51 15.63 26.34
CA LEU A 553 11.17 16.18 25.03
C LEU A 553 9.72 15.87 24.66
N LEU A 554 9.31 14.60 24.71
CA LEU A 554 7.99 14.15 24.27
C LEU A 554 6.86 14.83 25.05
N GLN A 555 7.03 15.03 26.35
CA GLN A 555 6.03 15.67 27.20
C GLN A 555 6.09 17.21 27.16
N SER A 556 7.18 17.78 26.65
CA SER A 556 7.31 19.23 26.43
C SER A 556 6.39 19.74 25.32
N THR A 557 6.28 21.07 25.21
CA THR A 557 5.55 21.76 24.14
C THR A 557 6.49 22.71 23.40
N PHE A 558 6.12 23.11 22.18
CA PHE A 558 6.87 24.11 21.41
C PHE A 558 6.55 25.57 21.80
N GLN A 559 5.75 25.80 22.84
CA GLN A 559 5.28 27.13 23.24
C GLN A 559 6.42 28.14 23.42
N CYS A 560 7.56 27.71 23.99
CA CYS A 560 8.73 28.56 24.19
C CYS A 560 9.30 29.08 22.86
N PHE A 561 9.26 28.28 21.79
CA PHE A 561 9.84 28.65 20.49
C PHE A 561 9.06 29.73 19.74
N TYR A 562 7.85 30.07 20.19
CA TYR A 562 7.06 31.19 19.65
C TYR A 562 7.27 32.49 20.44
N ASN A 563 8.11 32.47 21.48
CA ASN A 563 8.36 33.63 22.33
C ASN A 563 9.86 33.94 22.38
N GLN A 564 10.27 35.06 21.79
CA GLN A 564 11.66 35.48 21.74
C GLN A 564 12.32 35.52 23.13
N THR A 565 11.63 36.09 24.13
CA THR A 565 12.15 36.19 25.52
C THR A 565 12.36 34.83 26.20
N CYS A 566 11.74 33.77 25.68
CA CYS A 566 11.93 32.40 26.16
C CYS A 566 13.15 31.72 25.50
N ILE A 567 13.43 32.03 24.23
CA ILE A 567 14.55 31.48 23.45
C ILE A 567 15.87 32.13 23.86
N ASP A 568 15.99 33.44 23.66
CA ASP A 568 17.16 34.21 24.05
C ASP A 568 16.77 35.69 24.27
N SER A 569 17.45 36.35 25.21
CA SER A 569 17.26 37.79 25.42
C SER A 569 18.05 38.65 24.44
N HIS A 570 18.95 38.02 23.66
CA HIS A 570 19.93 38.69 22.80
C HIS A 570 19.58 38.65 21.30
N ASN A 571 18.45 38.02 20.92
CA ASN A 571 17.97 37.88 19.54
C ASN A 571 18.99 37.25 18.58
N VAL A 572 19.76 36.27 19.06
CA VAL A 572 20.69 35.50 18.22
C VAL A 572 19.90 34.55 17.31
N PHE A 573 18.86 33.92 17.85
CA PHE A 573 17.96 33.03 17.12
C PHE A 573 16.56 33.61 17.05
N GLN A 574 15.90 33.50 15.89
CA GLN A 574 14.56 34.06 15.72
C GLN A 574 13.47 33.12 16.25
N ALA A 575 12.53 33.68 17.00
CA ALA A 575 11.31 32.97 17.37
C ALA A 575 10.50 32.55 16.14
N LEU A 576 9.84 31.40 16.25
CA LEU A 576 8.91 30.91 15.22
C LEU A 576 7.76 31.90 15.03
N ASN A 577 7.34 32.07 13.78
CA ASN A 577 6.24 32.96 13.45
C ASN A 577 4.91 32.38 13.94
N ILE A 578 4.04 33.24 14.48
CA ILE A 578 2.68 32.88 14.89
C ILE A 578 1.75 32.76 13.67
N SER A 579 2.00 33.47 12.56
CA SER A 579 1.13 33.39 11.38
C SER A 579 1.16 32.02 10.70
N SER A 580 2.18 31.21 10.92
CA SER A 580 2.20 29.81 10.49
C SER A 580 1.37 28.89 11.39
N SER A 581 1.13 29.26 12.66
CA SER A 581 0.29 28.48 13.59
C SER A 581 -1.20 28.55 13.26
N THR A 582 -1.69 29.61 12.60
CA THR A 582 -3.11 29.71 12.19
C THR A 582 -3.49 28.70 11.11
N SER A 583 -2.50 28.11 10.45
CA SER A 583 -2.67 27.04 9.45
C SER A 583 -2.21 25.66 9.95
N SER A 584 -1.81 25.56 11.22
CA SER A 584 -1.35 24.31 11.83
C SER A 584 -2.55 23.50 12.30
N GLN A 585 -2.45 22.17 12.18
CA GLN A 585 -3.44 21.28 12.79
C GLN A 585 -3.22 21.09 14.31
N PHE A 586 -2.10 21.60 14.85
CA PHE A 586 -1.74 21.48 16.25
C PHE A 586 -1.91 22.81 16.98
N LEU A 587 -2.27 22.72 18.26
CA LEU A 587 -2.29 23.89 19.15
C LEU A 587 -0.86 24.20 19.59
N ILE A 588 -0.57 25.47 19.92
CA ILE A 588 0.76 25.90 20.41
C ILE A 588 1.18 25.14 21.67
N ASN A 589 0.21 24.74 22.50
CA ASN A 589 0.42 23.96 23.73
C ASN A 589 0.28 22.44 23.53
N SER A 590 0.16 21.94 22.29
CA SER A 590 0.23 20.52 22.01
C SER A 590 1.59 19.96 22.43
N SER A 591 1.60 18.77 23.04
CA SER A 591 2.85 18.09 23.37
C SER A 591 3.58 17.67 22.11
N ILE A 592 4.91 17.62 22.20
CA ILE A 592 5.75 17.18 21.09
C ILE A 592 5.42 15.72 20.73
N GLU A 593 5.06 14.88 21.71
CA GLU A 593 4.54 13.53 21.47
C GLU A 593 3.27 13.55 20.59
N SER A 594 2.31 14.44 20.86
CA SER A 594 1.10 14.53 20.03
C SER A 594 1.39 14.94 18.59
N ILE A 595 2.40 15.77 18.36
CA ILE A 595 2.83 16.20 17.03
C ILE A 595 3.59 15.05 16.33
N LEU A 596 4.49 14.38 17.07
CA LEU A 596 5.24 13.22 16.60
C LEU A 596 4.32 12.03 16.29
N ASN A 597 3.20 11.87 16.99
CA ASN A 597 2.19 10.85 16.71
C ASN A 597 1.57 10.97 15.30
N LYS A 598 1.79 12.10 14.63
CA LYS A 598 1.43 12.37 13.23
C LYS A 598 2.66 12.53 12.34
N LEU A 599 3.82 12.02 12.76
CA LEU A 599 5.11 12.13 12.07
C LEU A 599 5.47 13.59 11.73
N MET A 600 5.14 14.52 12.62
CA MET A 600 5.37 15.95 12.41
C MET A 600 4.66 16.51 11.16
N VAL A 601 3.71 15.80 10.55
CA VAL A 601 2.98 16.27 9.38
C VAL A 601 1.92 17.27 9.82
N GLU A 602 1.79 18.40 9.12
CA GLU A 602 0.75 19.40 9.32
C GLU A 602 -0.48 19.12 8.46
N ASP A 603 -0.25 18.80 7.17
CA ASP A 603 -1.30 18.54 6.21
C ASP A 603 -0.76 17.77 5.00
N TYR A 604 -1.69 17.12 4.29
CA TYR A 604 -1.47 16.46 3.01
C TYR A 604 -2.25 17.20 1.93
N SER A 605 -1.56 17.67 0.90
CA SER A 605 -2.18 18.15 -0.33
C SER A 605 -2.28 16.99 -1.32
N ILE A 606 -3.50 16.60 -1.64
CA ILE A 606 -3.83 15.45 -2.50
C ILE A 606 -4.54 15.98 -3.75
N ASN A 607 -4.04 15.60 -4.92
CA ASN A 607 -4.65 15.90 -6.20
C ASN A 607 -4.89 14.62 -7.01
N ILE A 608 -6.14 14.37 -7.40
CA ILE A 608 -6.56 13.21 -8.19
C ILE A 608 -7.00 13.70 -9.57
N SER A 609 -6.28 13.28 -10.61
CA SER A 609 -6.60 13.62 -12.01
C SER A 609 -7.42 12.50 -12.66
N TYR A 610 -8.74 12.67 -12.70
CA TYR A 610 -9.63 11.70 -13.34
C TYR A 610 -9.38 11.55 -14.85
N GLU A 611 -9.03 12.65 -15.53
CA GLU A 611 -8.70 12.64 -16.95
C GLU A 611 -7.48 11.76 -17.24
N LYS A 612 -6.42 11.88 -16.42
CA LYS A 612 -5.25 11.01 -16.55
C LYS A 612 -5.60 9.56 -16.26
N TYR A 613 -6.38 9.29 -15.21
CA TYR A 613 -6.87 7.94 -14.91
C TYR A 613 -7.67 7.35 -16.09
N PHE A 614 -8.61 8.10 -16.65
CA PHE A 614 -9.40 7.69 -17.82
C PHE A 614 -8.50 7.40 -19.03
N SER A 615 -7.53 8.27 -19.30
CA SER A 615 -6.59 8.08 -20.41
C SER A 615 -5.70 6.86 -20.25
N HIS A 616 -5.26 6.54 -19.02
CA HIS A 616 -4.44 5.35 -18.77
C HIS A 616 -5.27 4.06 -18.78
N CYS A 617 -6.51 4.08 -18.26
CA CYS A 617 -7.43 2.94 -18.38
C CYS A 617 -7.71 2.61 -19.86
N GLU A 618 -7.78 3.64 -20.72
CA GLU A 618 -8.12 3.56 -22.16
C GLU A 618 -9.28 2.58 -22.41
N PRO A 619 -10.54 3.01 -22.18
CA PRO A 619 -11.69 2.12 -22.21
C PRO A 619 -11.86 1.46 -23.58
N LEU A 620 -11.92 0.13 -23.59
CA LEU A 620 -12.00 -0.66 -24.82
C LEU A 620 -13.44 -0.72 -25.36
N LEU A 621 -14.37 -1.04 -24.45
CA LEU A 621 -15.77 -1.29 -24.73
C LEU A 621 -16.61 -0.86 -23.53
N CYS A 622 -17.64 -0.07 -23.78
CA CYS A 622 -18.71 0.15 -22.81
C CYS A 622 -19.99 -0.52 -23.30
N SER A 623 -20.73 -1.14 -22.39
CA SER A 623 -22.07 -1.64 -22.63
C SER A 623 -23.03 -1.08 -21.59
N TYR A 624 -24.23 -0.73 -22.01
CA TYR A 624 -25.30 -0.32 -21.11
C TYR A 624 -26.61 -0.95 -21.54
N SER A 625 -27.50 -1.19 -20.57
CA SER A 625 -28.80 -1.79 -20.83
C SER A 625 -29.93 -0.84 -20.49
N TYR A 626 -30.93 -0.75 -21.36
CA TYR A 626 -32.13 0.04 -21.15
C TYR A 626 -33.38 -0.72 -21.56
N CYS A 627 -34.52 -0.39 -20.95
CA CYS A 627 -35.81 -0.97 -21.32
C CYS A 627 -36.36 -0.27 -22.56
N GLY A 628 -36.44 -0.98 -23.68
CA GLY A 628 -36.95 -0.48 -24.94
C GLY A 628 -38.12 -1.29 -25.47
N HIS A 629 -38.93 -0.67 -26.33
CA HIS A 629 -39.94 -1.38 -27.11
C HIS A 629 -39.25 -2.28 -28.15
N ARG A 630 -39.86 -3.43 -28.47
CA ARG A 630 -39.36 -4.32 -29.54
C ARG A 630 -39.28 -3.59 -30.88
N ASP A 631 -38.35 -3.99 -31.74
CA ASP A 631 -38.25 -3.42 -33.08
C ASP A 631 -39.49 -3.82 -33.91
N ILE A 632 -40.02 -2.88 -34.70
CA ILE A 632 -41.16 -3.12 -35.61
C ILE A 632 -40.82 -4.24 -36.58
N LEU A 633 -39.57 -4.34 -37.03
CA LEU A 633 -39.12 -5.43 -37.91
C LEU A 633 -39.16 -6.79 -37.20
N GLU A 634 -38.73 -6.86 -35.95
CA GLU A 634 -38.75 -8.09 -35.17
C GLU A 634 -40.18 -8.50 -34.78
N MET A 635 -41.04 -7.52 -34.48
CA MET A 635 -42.47 -7.74 -34.24
C MET A 635 -43.17 -8.27 -35.48
N THR A 636 -42.92 -7.67 -36.65
CA THR A 636 -43.52 -8.11 -37.92
C THR A 636 -43.04 -9.50 -38.33
N LEU A 637 -41.74 -9.80 -38.18
CA LEU A 637 -41.19 -11.13 -38.45
C LEU A 637 -41.78 -12.23 -37.56
N ASN A 638 -41.95 -11.96 -36.26
CA ASN A 638 -42.60 -12.91 -35.35
C ASN A 638 -44.07 -13.15 -35.71
N ILE A 639 -44.81 -12.11 -36.11
CA ILE A 639 -46.21 -12.23 -36.52
C ILE A 639 -46.32 -13.00 -37.84
N ILE A 640 -45.44 -12.75 -38.81
CA ILE A 640 -45.38 -13.50 -40.07
C ILE A 640 -45.05 -14.98 -39.80
N GLY A 641 -44.12 -15.26 -38.89
CA GLY A 641 -43.76 -16.63 -38.51
C GLY A 641 -44.91 -17.42 -37.87
N ILE A 642 -45.80 -16.75 -37.12
CA ILE A 642 -46.94 -17.39 -36.43
C ILE A 642 -48.20 -17.38 -37.32
N TYR A 643 -48.26 -16.52 -38.34
CA TYR A 643 -49.41 -16.36 -39.24
C TYR A 643 -49.88 -17.68 -39.84
N GLY A 644 -48.95 -18.52 -40.32
CA GLY A 644 -49.27 -19.82 -40.91
C GLY A 644 -50.02 -20.76 -39.95
N GLY A 645 -49.61 -20.81 -38.68
CA GLY A 645 -50.29 -21.59 -37.64
C GLY A 645 -51.63 -21.01 -37.23
N LEU A 646 -51.71 -19.67 -37.13
CA LEU A 646 -52.93 -18.94 -36.82
C LEU A 646 -54.03 -19.18 -37.86
N VAL A 647 -53.69 -19.22 -39.15
CA VAL A 647 -54.66 -19.50 -40.23
C VAL A 647 -55.26 -20.90 -40.08
N ILE A 648 -54.43 -21.92 -39.83
CA ILE A 648 -54.90 -23.31 -39.70
C ILE A 648 -55.80 -23.45 -38.46
N ILE A 649 -55.37 -22.92 -37.32
CA ILE A 649 -56.10 -23.01 -36.04
C ILE A 649 -57.41 -22.23 -36.11
N ALA A 650 -57.39 -20.99 -36.63
CA ALA A 650 -58.60 -20.18 -36.76
C ALA A 650 -59.63 -20.83 -37.69
N ARG A 651 -59.19 -21.51 -38.75
CA ARG A 651 -60.08 -22.25 -39.65
C ARG A 651 -60.71 -23.46 -38.95
N PHE A 652 -59.92 -24.19 -38.15
CA PHE A 652 -60.40 -25.33 -37.38
C PHE A 652 -61.42 -24.92 -36.30
N ILE A 653 -61.14 -23.82 -35.58
CA ILE A 653 -62.01 -23.24 -34.56
C ILE A 653 -63.36 -22.82 -35.18
N VAL A 654 -63.34 -22.10 -36.30
CA VAL A 654 -64.58 -21.65 -36.97
C VAL A 654 -65.42 -22.85 -37.44
N VAL A 655 -64.80 -23.87 -38.02
CA VAL A 655 -65.49 -25.12 -38.44
C VAL A 655 -66.09 -25.86 -37.24
N PHE A 656 -65.36 -25.95 -36.13
CA PHE A 656 -65.83 -26.59 -34.90
C PHE A 656 -67.02 -25.86 -34.29
N PHE A 657 -66.96 -24.53 -34.15
CA PHE A 657 -68.06 -23.72 -33.60
C PHE A 657 -69.28 -23.66 -34.52
N LEU A 658 -69.10 -23.65 -35.86
CA LEU A 658 -70.23 -23.76 -36.79
C LEU A 658 -70.92 -25.12 -36.71
N LYS A 659 -70.15 -26.22 -36.59
CA LYS A 659 -70.74 -27.54 -36.35
C LYS A 659 -71.55 -27.58 -35.07
N LEU A 660 -71.06 -26.99 -33.99
CA LEU A 660 -71.81 -26.88 -32.72
C LEU A 660 -73.07 -26.01 -32.84
N TYR A 661 -73.00 -24.90 -33.58
CA TYR A 661 -74.14 -24.01 -33.82
C TYR A 661 -75.24 -24.68 -34.66
N LEU A 662 -74.87 -25.38 -35.74
CA LEU A 662 -75.80 -26.13 -36.58
C LEU A 662 -76.46 -27.30 -35.84
N ASN A 663 -75.70 -28.00 -34.98
CA ASN A 663 -76.23 -29.11 -34.17
C ASN A 663 -77.20 -28.64 -33.06
N LYS A 664 -77.14 -27.37 -32.67
CA LYS A 664 -78.06 -26.75 -31.69
C LYS A 664 -79.35 -26.26 -32.36
N ASN A 665 -79.29 -25.82 -33.62
CA ASN A 665 -80.45 -25.34 -34.39
C ASN A 665 -81.28 -26.45 -35.06
N GLN A 666 -80.73 -27.65 -35.30
CA GLN A 666 -81.51 -28.81 -35.76
C GLN A 666 -82.45 -29.43 -34.70
N LYS A 667 -82.39 -28.98 -33.44
CA LYS A 667 -83.29 -29.45 -32.36
C LYS A 667 -84.56 -28.62 -32.16
N VAL A 668 -84.84 -27.61 -33.00
CA VAL A 668 -86.02 -26.74 -32.83
C VAL A 668 -86.73 -26.49 -34.17
N SER A 669 -87.55 -27.45 -34.63
CA SER A 669 -88.78 -27.17 -35.39
C SER A 669 -89.65 -28.45 -35.54
N PRO A 670 -90.96 -28.40 -35.20
CA PRO A 670 -91.83 -29.57 -35.06
C PRO A 670 -92.53 -29.98 -36.37
N GLN A 671 -92.73 -31.29 -36.57
CA GLN A 671 -93.61 -31.85 -37.62
C GLN A 671 -95.10 -31.65 -37.26
N LYS A 672 -95.87 -31.11 -38.21
CA LYS A 672 -97.34 -31.21 -38.29
C LYS A 672 -97.75 -31.53 -39.74
N GLY A 673 -98.34 -32.72 -39.92
CA GLY A 673 -99.68 -32.91 -40.51
C GLY A 673 -99.90 -32.94 -42.03
N GLU A 674 -100.66 -33.98 -42.41
CA GLU A 674 -101.53 -34.19 -43.61
C GLU A 674 -100.84 -34.80 -44.85
N THR A 675 -101.24 -35.97 -45.37
CA THR A 675 -102.47 -36.80 -45.27
C THR A 675 -102.19 -38.26 -44.98
#